data_AF-A0A3Q3SWD9-F1
#
_entry.id   AF-A0A3Q3SWD9-F1
#
_cell.length_a   1.000
_cell.length_b   1.000
_cell.length_c   1.000
_cell.angle_alpha   90.00
_cell.angle_beta   90.00
_cell.angle_gamma   90.00
#
_symmetry.space_group_name_H-M   'P 1'
#
loop_
_entity.id
_entity.type
_entity.pdbx_description
1 polymer ?
#
loop_
_entity_poly.entity_id
_entity_poly.type
_entity_poly.pdbx_seq_one_letter_code
_entity_poly.pdbx_strand_id
1 'polypeptide(L)'
;MWTSTPGLVFLSVLFFYGCKSASGFVCPRICRCFSNTIRCNNVTEGSALMMGQRDKRLFLYQLSFNTISSHSFEDLTGVQRIEITQSVTLETIETLAFNNLPSLTEISIQNTRSLMHIGHKAFNSLPKLRYMSISNTGIRVFPDITSVNSLETEFILDICDNLYLQEIPPNAFTGVTKEYITMNLYNNGIREIHDYAFNGTKIDKLVLKNNRNLRVLHRDTFKGATGPGVLDISATALTKLPSQGLESVLVLLAQSAYALKSLPPLQGLWSLREAHLTYNSHCCALLSLNRNRDSLINPAWKNDSTYCDESDPSARVQQVLGGSADTPLLMDVPFFSAVNLFVKEEDFGDVNFHYPELDFCQTQPALVCTPEADAFNPCEDIAGFSFLRVAIWFINILAIAGNLTVLLVIFTSRNKLTVPRFLMCHLAFADLCIGIYLLMIATVDLRTRGYYSQHAIEWQTGPGCSIAGFLSVFGGELSVYTLCTITLERWHTITNALQIERRLVLTQAVTIMAAGWLICLGMGMLPLVGVSSYTKVSMCLPMDIETPLAQAFIIIILLFNVGAFVVVCVCYVLIYLAVNNPEFPGRSTADTKIAKRMAVLIFTDFLCMAPISFFAISAAFKVPLITVTNSKILLVLFFPINSCANPFVYAIFTKAFRKDAYQLMSAMGCCKSKASVYRMKAYSSEKAIRNNLRSNIKNTTQE
;
A
#
# COMPACT_ATOMS: atom_id res chain seq x y z
N MET A 1 -31.24 48.11 8.14
CA MET A 1 -32.24 47.89 9.21
C MET A 1 -31.65 46.85 10.15
N TRP A 2 -31.07 47.23 11.28
CA TRP A 2 -31.77 47.56 12.54
C TRP A 2 -32.56 46.33 13.03
N THR A 3 -32.37 45.75 14.21
CA THR A 3 -31.69 46.19 15.43
C THR A 3 -31.60 45.00 16.40
N SER A 4 -30.50 44.96 17.15
CA SER A 4 -30.31 44.30 18.45
C SER A 4 -31.25 44.88 19.51
N THR A 5 -31.61 44.13 20.58
CA THR A 5 -31.51 44.50 22.02
C THR A 5 -32.24 43.50 22.97
N PRO A 6 -31.92 43.51 24.29
CA PRO A 6 -31.92 42.35 25.21
C PRO A 6 -32.83 42.49 26.44
N GLY A 7 -32.77 41.54 27.39
CA GLY A 7 -33.22 41.72 28.78
C GLY A 7 -33.48 40.39 29.53
N LEU A 8 -32.53 39.96 30.38
CA LEU A 8 -32.61 39.94 31.87
C LEU A 8 -33.37 38.73 32.44
N VAL A 9 -32.65 37.72 32.95
CA VAL A 9 -32.32 37.52 34.39
C VAL A 9 -33.54 37.07 35.19
N PHE A 10 -33.57 35.79 35.59
CA PHE A 10 -34.00 35.32 36.91
C PHE A 10 -33.92 33.78 36.95
N LEU A 11 -32.93 33.22 37.66
CA LEU A 11 -32.99 31.98 38.45
C LEU A 11 -31.57 31.52 38.81
N SER A 12 -31.00 32.20 39.81
CA SER A 12 -29.76 31.80 40.49
C SER A 12 -29.98 31.81 42.00
N VAL A 13 -30.81 30.89 42.51
CA VAL A 13 -30.83 30.55 43.94
C VAL A 13 -31.24 29.08 44.06
N LEU A 14 -30.26 28.18 44.18
CA LEU A 14 -30.31 26.86 44.86
C LEU A 14 -29.07 26.01 44.51
N PHE A 15 -27.86 26.55 44.71
CA PHE A 15 -26.61 25.77 44.70
C PHE A 15 -25.67 26.25 45.80
N PHE A 16 -26.10 26.13 47.05
CA PHE A 16 -25.21 26.22 48.22
C PHE A 16 -25.77 25.35 49.34
N TYR A 17 -25.60 24.03 49.22
CA TYR A 17 -25.40 23.16 50.36
C TYR A 17 -24.36 22.10 49.99
N GLY A 18 -23.42 21.92 50.92
CA GLY A 18 -22.07 21.46 50.67
C GLY A 18 -21.93 20.01 50.23
N CYS A 19 -20.92 19.80 49.37
CA CYS A 19 -19.85 18.86 49.66
C CYS A 19 -18.63 19.21 48.78
N LYS A 20 -17.90 20.28 49.12
CA LYS A 20 -16.49 20.39 48.69
C LYS A 20 -15.72 19.33 49.46
N SER A 21 -15.60 18.14 48.88
CA SER A 21 -14.60 17.17 49.34
C SER A 21 -13.23 17.79 49.04
N ALA A 22 -12.63 18.43 50.03
CA ALA A 22 -11.23 18.79 50.00
C ALA A 22 -10.43 17.50 50.18
N SER A 23 -10.10 16.81 49.08
CA SER A 23 -9.11 15.74 49.09
C SER A 23 -7.72 16.37 49.20
N GLY A 24 -7.36 16.82 50.41
CA GLY A 24 -5.98 17.23 50.70
C GLY A 24 -5.06 16.01 50.74
N PHE A 25 -3.79 16.21 50.39
CA PHE A 25 -2.73 15.21 50.57
C PHE A 25 -2.78 14.62 51.99
N VAL A 26 -2.89 13.30 52.09
CA VAL A 26 -2.82 12.58 53.37
C VAL A 26 -1.44 11.95 53.50
N CYS A 27 -0.70 12.36 54.53
CA CYS A 27 0.62 11.81 54.80
C CYS A 27 0.51 10.31 55.16
N PRO A 28 1.25 9.41 54.49
CA PRO A 28 1.29 8.00 54.86
C PRO A 28 1.86 7.79 56.26
N ARG A 29 1.31 6.84 57.02
CA ARG A 29 1.70 6.61 58.44
C ARG A 29 3.12 6.11 58.63
N ILE A 30 3.67 5.43 57.62
CA ILE A 30 5.07 4.96 57.58
C ILE A 30 6.07 6.08 57.22
N CYS A 31 5.58 7.31 57.02
CA CYS A 31 6.35 8.46 56.55
C CYS A 31 6.19 9.66 57.50
N ARG A 32 7.18 10.55 57.47
CA ARG A 32 7.09 11.90 58.03
C ARG A 32 7.03 12.89 56.89
N CYS A 33 5.93 13.64 56.81
CA CYS A 33 5.76 14.68 55.80
C CYS A 33 6.07 16.05 56.39
N PHE A 34 6.82 16.84 55.64
CA PHE A 34 7.13 18.23 55.93
C PHE A 34 6.39 19.11 54.91
N SER A 35 6.42 20.44 55.11
CA SER A 35 5.77 21.36 54.18
C SER A 35 6.25 21.21 52.73
N ASN A 36 7.51 20.82 52.53
CA ASN A 36 8.17 20.81 51.23
C ASN A 36 8.75 19.44 50.82
N THR A 37 8.67 18.42 51.66
CA THR A 37 9.30 17.11 51.37
C THR A 37 8.65 15.98 52.18
N ILE A 38 8.93 14.74 51.79
CA ILE A 38 8.49 13.52 52.47
C ILE A 38 9.70 12.65 52.81
N ARG A 39 9.73 12.06 54.00
CA ARG A 39 10.77 11.11 54.39
C ARG A 39 10.15 9.85 54.99
N CYS A 40 10.46 8.71 54.37
CA CYS A 40 10.06 7.38 54.80
C CYS A 40 11.33 6.52 54.86
N ASN A 41 11.70 6.06 56.06
CA ASN A 41 12.86 5.22 56.25
C ASN A 41 12.60 4.10 57.27
N ASN A 42 13.59 3.24 57.52
CA ASN A 42 13.47 2.15 58.49
C ASN A 42 13.01 2.62 59.89
N VAL A 43 13.42 3.82 60.33
CA VAL A 43 13.01 4.37 61.64
C VAL A 43 11.51 4.70 61.67
N THR A 44 10.98 5.30 60.60
CA THR A 44 9.54 5.62 60.50
C THR A 44 8.70 4.37 60.26
N GLU A 45 9.21 3.42 59.48
CA GLU A 45 8.59 2.09 59.27
C GLU A 45 8.53 1.30 60.59
N GLY A 46 9.63 1.22 61.34
CA GLY A 46 9.71 0.57 62.65
C GLY A 46 8.74 1.17 63.67
N SER A 47 8.58 2.49 63.68
CA SER A 47 7.62 3.18 64.55
C SER A 47 6.16 2.80 64.22
N ALA A 48 5.84 2.64 62.93
CA ALA A 48 4.50 2.23 62.48
C ALA A 48 4.24 0.73 62.75
N LEU A 49 5.26 -0.12 62.67
CA LEU A 49 5.18 -1.54 63.01
C LEU A 49 4.84 -1.76 64.50
N MET A 50 5.35 -0.90 65.40
CA MET A 50 5.00 -0.92 66.83
C MET A 50 3.52 -0.57 67.09
N MET A 51 2.85 0.08 66.14
CA MET A 51 1.41 0.35 66.15
C MET A 51 0.57 -0.76 65.46
N GLY A 52 1.18 -1.88 65.09
CA GLY A 52 0.48 -3.06 64.57
C GLY A 52 0.12 -3.00 63.07
N GLN A 53 0.66 -2.05 62.29
CA GLN A 53 0.37 -1.94 60.86
C GLN A 53 1.52 -2.45 59.98
N ARG A 54 1.17 -3.21 58.93
CA ARG A 54 2.10 -3.71 57.90
C ARG A 54 1.68 -3.20 56.53
N ASP A 55 2.04 -1.95 56.22
CA ASP A 55 1.72 -1.35 54.93
C ASP A 55 2.76 -1.77 53.88
N LYS A 56 2.39 -2.76 53.05
CA LYS A 56 3.22 -3.21 51.94
C LYS A 56 3.18 -2.27 50.73
N ARG A 57 2.30 -1.27 50.74
CA ARG A 57 2.04 -0.36 49.61
C ARG A 57 2.07 1.08 50.09
N LEU A 58 2.87 1.90 49.44
CA LEU A 58 2.98 3.33 49.67
C LEU A 58 2.32 4.08 48.50
N PHE A 59 1.15 4.64 48.75
CA PHE A 59 0.38 5.38 47.76
C PHE A 59 0.46 6.88 48.02
N LEU A 60 1.02 7.62 47.07
CA LEU A 60 1.28 9.06 47.13
C LEU A 60 0.39 9.76 46.11
N TYR A 61 -0.71 10.33 46.59
CA TYR A 61 -1.77 10.92 45.78
C TYR A 61 -1.85 12.42 46.01
N GLN A 62 -1.91 13.21 44.92
CA GLN A 62 -2.05 14.66 44.97
C GLN A 62 -1.05 15.33 45.93
N LEU A 63 0.26 15.09 45.72
CA LEU A 63 1.30 15.74 46.50
C LEU A 63 1.15 17.28 46.45
N SER A 64 1.43 17.95 47.56
CA SER A 64 1.32 19.42 47.71
C SER A 64 2.66 20.15 47.58
N PHE A 65 3.75 19.42 47.41
CA PHE A 65 5.11 19.95 47.28
C PHE A 65 5.68 19.68 45.88
N ASN A 66 6.76 20.40 45.54
CA ASN A 66 7.33 20.39 44.20
C ASN A 66 8.46 19.37 44.01
N THR A 67 9.06 18.90 45.11
CA THR A 67 10.27 18.07 45.04
C THR A 67 10.19 16.87 45.96
N ILE A 68 10.52 15.68 45.44
CA ILE A 68 10.88 14.52 46.26
C ILE A 68 12.38 14.62 46.51
N SER A 69 12.76 14.90 47.75
CA SER A 69 14.15 15.16 48.12
C SER A 69 15.04 13.91 48.07
N SER A 70 16.36 14.08 48.06
CA SER A 70 17.29 12.97 48.22
C SER A 70 17.01 12.17 49.50
N HIS A 71 17.13 10.85 49.41
CA HIS A 71 16.89 9.93 50.52
C HIS A 71 15.46 10.04 51.11
N SER A 72 14.47 10.37 50.27
CA SER A 72 13.06 10.39 50.69
C SER A 72 12.54 9.00 51.01
N PHE A 73 12.95 7.98 50.26
CA PHE A 73 12.61 6.57 50.48
C PHE A 73 13.91 5.78 50.62
N GLU A 74 14.30 5.46 51.86
CA GLU A 74 15.58 4.84 52.16
C GLU A 74 15.46 3.69 53.15
N ASP A 75 16.11 2.56 52.86
CA ASP A 75 16.20 1.40 53.75
C ASP A 75 14.83 0.83 54.21
N LEU A 76 13.77 1.00 53.39
CA LEU A 76 12.46 0.42 53.69
C LEU A 76 12.48 -1.09 53.39
N THR A 77 12.22 -1.89 54.42
CA THR A 77 12.36 -3.35 54.36
C THR A 77 11.03 -4.07 54.14
N GLY A 78 9.90 -3.44 54.47
CA GLY A 78 8.56 -4.02 54.34
C GLY A 78 7.78 -3.58 53.11
N VAL A 79 8.11 -2.43 52.51
CA VAL A 79 7.38 -1.84 51.39
C VAL A 79 7.67 -2.59 50.08
N GLN A 80 6.61 -3.03 49.40
CA GLN A 80 6.66 -3.79 48.14
C GLN A 80 6.25 -2.98 46.93
N ARG A 81 5.41 -1.96 47.08
CA ARG A 81 4.92 -1.12 45.97
C ARG A 81 4.96 0.35 46.37
N ILE A 82 5.53 1.20 45.52
CA ILE A 82 5.44 2.66 45.66
C ILE A 82 4.75 3.22 44.42
N GLU A 83 3.68 3.98 44.63
CA GLU A 83 2.90 4.59 43.57
C GLU A 83 2.74 6.08 43.81
N ILE A 84 3.17 6.90 42.85
CA ILE A 84 3.03 8.36 42.84
C ILE A 84 2.07 8.70 41.72
N THR A 85 0.90 9.27 42.07
CA THR A 85 -0.13 9.55 41.07
C THR A 85 -0.83 10.88 41.26
N GLN A 86 -1.33 11.44 40.14
CA GLN A 86 -2.14 12.67 40.08
C GLN A 86 -1.53 13.88 40.82
N SER A 87 -0.21 13.98 40.82
CA SER A 87 0.51 15.07 41.48
C SER A 87 0.84 16.17 40.47
N VAL A 88 0.08 17.26 40.54
CA VAL A 88 0.19 18.41 39.62
C VAL A 88 1.27 19.41 40.02
N THR A 89 1.76 19.37 41.25
CA THR A 89 2.81 20.28 41.74
C THR A 89 4.20 19.68 41.65
N LEU A 90 4.33 18.34 41.59
CA LEU A 90 5.61 17.66 41.58
C LEU A 90 6.37 17.98 40.28
N GLU A 91 7.51 18.65 40.43
CA GLU A 91 8.37 19.09 39.32
C GLU A 91 9.68 18.28 39.23
N THR A 92 10.23 17.85 40.37
CA THR A 92 11.55 17.21 40.43
C THR A 92 11.59 16.03 41.40
N ILE A 93 12.27 14.95 40.99
CA ILE A 93 12.74 13.87 41.89
C ILE A 93 14.26 13.99 41.98
N GLU A 94 14.80 14.15 43.19
CA GLU A 94 16.23 14.34 43.40
C GLU A 94 17.03 13.01 43.33
N THR A 95 18.35 13.14 43.36
CA THR A 95 19.28 12.00 43.34
C THR A 95 19.10 11.13 44.58
N LEU A 96 19.26 9.80 44.44
CA LEU A 96 19.09 8.83 45.53
C LEU A 96 17.74 8.94 46.27
N ALA A 97 16.68 9.40 45.60
CA ALA A 97 15.35 9.49 46.20
C ALA A 97 14.79 8.11 46.61
N PHE A 98 15.07 7.06 45.82
CA PHE A 98 14.73 5.67 46.09
C PHE A 98 16.02 4.87 46.25
N ASN A 99 16.44 4.66 47.50
CA ASN A 99 17.74 4.07 47.82
C ASN A 99 17.59 2.83 48.70
N ASN A 100 18.25 1.73 48.30
CA ASN A 100 18.38 0.50 49.09
C ASN A 100 17.03 -0.05 49.60
N LEU A 101 16.16 -0.46 48.68
CA LEU A 101 14.80 -0.94 48.98
C LEU A 101 14.71 -2.45 48.67
N PRO A 102 15.12 -3.34 49.59
CA PRO A 102 15.35 -4.77 49.30
C PRO A 102 14.07 -5.58 49.03
N SER A 103 12.90 -5.09 49.45
CA SER A 103 11.61 -5.76 49.27
C SER A 103 10.73 -5.12 48.19
N LEU A 104 11.20 -4.05 47.56
CA LEU A 104 10.41 -3.30 46.60
C LEU A 104 10.29 -4.06 45.28
N THR A 105 9.06 -4.37 44.89
CA THR A 105 8.72 -5.09 43.67
C THR A 105 8.23 -4.18 42.56
N GLU A 106 7.58 -3.07 42.90
CA GLU A 106 6.92 -2.22 41.90
C GLU A 106 7.06 -0.73 42.21
N ILE A 107 7.45 0.06 41.21
CA ILE A 107 7.45 1.52 41.24
C ILE A 107 6.55 2.03 40.12
N SER A 108 5.65 2.94 40.43
CA SER A 108 4.82 3.58 39.41
C SER A 108 4.70 5.08 39.64
N ILE A 109 5.02 5.87 38.61
CA ILE A 109 4.88 7.33 38.58
C ILE A 109 3.94 7.65 37.43
N GLN A 110 2.70 8.05 37.75
CA GLN A 110 1.65 8.24 36.76
C GLN A 110 0.98 9.61 36.88
N ASN A 111 0.57 10.19 35.76
CA ASN A 111 -0.25 11.41 35.75
C ASN A 111 0.39 12.59 36.52
N THR A 112 1.72 12.69 36.51
CA THR A 112 2.49 13.80 37.10
C THR A 112 3.02 14.71 36.00
N ARG A 113 2.11 15.44 35.34
CA ARG A 113 2.41 16.21 34.12
C ARG A 113 3.45 17.32 34.32
N SER A 114 3.58 17.83 35.55
CA SER A 114 4.56 18.88 35.89
C SER A 114 5.95 18.32 36.18
N LEU A 115 6.10 16.99 36.32
CA LEU A 115 7.40 16.37 36.59
C LEU A 115 8.27 16.50 35.35
N MET A 116 9.28 17.36 35.42
CA MET A 116 10.17 17.67 34.30
C MET A 116 11.54 16.98 34.43
N HIS A 117 12.00 16.74 35.66
CA HIS A 117 13.35 16.25 35.93
C HIS A 117 13.37 15.12 36.95
N ILE A 118 14.05 14.03 36.60
CA ILE A 118 14.40 12.93 37.50
C ILE A 118 15.92 12.93 37.61
N GLY A 119 16.42 13.10 38.83
CA GLY A 119 17.84 13.18 39.13
C GLY A 119 18.61 11.92 38.72
N HIS A 120 19.88 12.10 38.39
CA HIS A 120 20.81 10.99 38.17
C HIS A 120 20.84 10.06 39.38
N LYS A 121 20.82 8.74 39.16
CA LYS A 121 20.75 7.73 40.23
C LYS A 121 19.60 7.95 41.22
N ALA A 122 18.46 8.51 40.79
CA ALA A 122 17.27 8.61 41.64
C ALA A 122 16.79 7.22 42.10
N PHE A 123 16.98 6.19 41.27
CA PHE A 123 16.68 4.80 41.56
C PHE A 123 17.98 4.02 41.76
N ASN A 124 18.25 3.59 42.99
CA ASN A 124 19.49 2.91 43.35
C ASN A 124 19.27 1.66 44.19
N SER A 125 19.87 0.55 43.76
CA SER A 125 19.91 -0.73 44.48
C SER A 125 18.52 -1.27 44.88
N LEU A 126 17.79 -1.76 43.87
CA LEU A 126 16.42 -2.25 43.98
C LEU A 126 16.35 -3.73 43.52
N PRO A 127 16.88 -4.68 44.31
CA PRO A 127 17.19 -6.04 43.85
C PRO A 127 15.97 -6.90 43.50
N LYS A 128 14.78 -6.60 44.06
CA LYS A 128 13.52 -7.32 43.80
C LYS A 128 12.56 -6.59 42.87
N LEU A 129 13.00 -5.49 42.24
CA LEU A 129 12.14 -4.67 41.40
C LEU A 129 11.82 -5.45 40.11
N ARG A 130 10.54 -5.73 39.86
CA ARG A 130 10.06 -6.43 38.66
C ARG A 130 9.27 -5.53 37.72
N TYR A 131 8.69 -4.45 38.22
CA TYR A 131 7.85 -3.55 37.43
C TYR A 131 8.17 -2.10 37.72
N MET A 132 8.50 -1.34 36.68
CA MET A 132 8.74 0.10 36.77
C MET A 132 7.93 0.82 35.70
N SER A 133 7.10 1.77 36.11
CA SER A 133 6.25 2.54 35.21
C SER A 133 6.41 4.05 35.40
N ILE A 134 6.66 4.77 34.30
CA ILE A 134 6.69 6.23 34.24
C ILE A 134 5.77 6.67 33.11
N SER A 135 4.58 7.16 33.44
CA SER A 135 3.54 7.49 32.47
C SER A 135 2.91 8.86 32.62
N ASN A 136 2.60 9.49 31.48
CA ASN A 136 1.92 10.80 31.41
C ASN A 136 2.63 11.85 32.30
N THR A 137 3.95 11.99 32.10
CA THR A 137 4.80 12.96 32.80
C THR A 137 5.37 14.01 31.84
N GLY A 138 5.93 15.08 32.40
CA GLY A 138 6.56 16.18 31.66
C GLY A 138 8.04 15.99 31.35
N ILE A 139 8.60 14.78 31.56
CA ILE A 139 10.03 14.54 31.42
C ILE A 139 10.52 14.76 29.99
N ARG A 140 11.68 15.38 29.86
CA ARG A 140 12.32 15.69 28.57
C ARG A 140 13.53 14.80 28.28
N VAL A 141 14.19 14.36 29.34
CA VAL A 141 15.40 13.54 29.30
C VAL A 141 15.05 12.14 29.77
N PHE A 142 15.62 11.12 29.13
CA PHE A 142 15.43 9.73 29.52
C PHE A 142 15.93 9.52 30.97
N PRO A 143 15.13 8.89 31.85
CA PRO A 143 15.50 8.74 33.25
C PRO A 143 16.69 7.79 33.40
N ASP A 144 17.63 8.14 34.26
CA ASP A 144 18.75 7.26 34.57
C ASP A 144 18.30 6.11 35.48
N ILE A 145 18.25 4.93 34.89
CA ILE A 145 17.87 3.66 35.53
C ILE A 145 19.05 2.68 35.63
N THR A 146 20.27 3.15 35.34
CA THR A 146 21.45 2.28 35.26
C THR A 146 21.88 1.68 36.61
N SER A 147 21.42 2.26 37.72
CA SER A 147 21.77 1.86 39.08
C SER A 147 20.68 1.02 39.78
N VAL A 148 19.65 0.58 39.05
CA VAL A 148 18.56 -0.24 39.60
C VAL A 148 19.06 -1.61 40.07
N ASN A 149 19.88 -2.31 39.28
CA ASN A 149 20.49 -3.61 39.61
C ASN A 149 19.49 -4.65 40.14
N SER A 150 18.38 -4.85 39.43
CA SER A 150 17.40 -5.90 39.75
C SER A 150 17.96 -7.30 39.46
N LEU A 151 17.56 -8.27 40.28
CA LEU A 151 17.89 -9.69 40.17
C LEU A 151 16.69 -10.56 39.75
N GLU A 152 15.54 -9.94 39.48
CA GLU A 152 14.33 -10.64 39.04
C GLU A 152 14.45 -11.10 37.58
N THR A 153 13.88 -12.27 37.29
CA THR A 153 13.97 -12.93 35.97
C THR A 153 13.10 -12.30 34.90
N GLU A 154 12.01 -11.63 35.30
CA GLU A 154 11.09 -10.92 34.42
C GLU A 154 10.99 -9.46 34.87
N PHE A 155 11.73 -8.58 34.19
CA PHE A 155 11.64 -7.13 34.43
C PHE A 155 10.78 -6.47 33.34
N ILE A 156 9.75 -5.73 33.76
CA ILE A 156 8.88 -4.97 32.87
C ILE A 156 9.12 -3.47 33.11
N LEU A 157 9.50 -2.78 32.05
CA LEU A 157 9.70 -1.33 32.03
C LEU A 157 8.66 -0.67 31.13
N ASP A 158 7.79 0.13 31.73
CA ASP A 158 6.77 0.92 31.04
C ASP A 158 7.15 2.40 31.08
N ILE A 159 7.51 2.97 29.93
CA ILE A 159 7.67 4.42 29.77
C ILE A 159 6.73 4.82 28.64
N CYS A 160 5.57 5.37 28.99
CA CYS A 160 4.51 5.66 28.02
C CYS A 160 3.88 7.03 28.22
N ASP A 161 3.28 7.59 27.16
CA ASP A 161 2.57 8.87 27.21
C ASP A 161 3.46 10.08 27.61
N ASN A 162 4.79 9.99 27.47
CA ASN A 162 5.72 11.08 27.75
C ASN A 162 6.03 11.85 26.45
N LEU A 163 5.14 12.79 26.10
CA LEU A 163 5.18 13.51 24.82
C LEU A 163 6.43 14.38 24.61
N TYR A 164 7.11 14.78 25.67
CA TYR A 164 8.30 15.64 25.60
C TYR A 164 9.62 14.87 25.61
N LEU A 165 9.59 13.55 25.81
CA LEU A 165 10.76 12.67 25.76
C LEU A 165 11.14 12.43 24.29
N GLN A 166 12.26 12.98 23.84
CA GLN A 166 12.61 13.00 22.41
C GLN A 166 13.62 11.94 21.99
N GLU A 167 14.47 11.45 22.89
CA GLU A 167 15.62 10.63 22.51
C GLU A 167 15.89 9.54 23.55
N ILE A 168 16.41 8.40 23.09
CA ILE A 168 16.97 7.36 23.96
C ILE A 168 18.50 7.40 23.83
N PRO A 169 19.24 7.74 24.90
CA PRO A 169 20.69 7.87 24.85
C PRO A 169 21.40 6.51 24.79
N PRO A 170 22.71 6.48 24.45
CA PRO A 170 23.53 5.28 24.53
C PRO A 170 23.56 4.69 25.95
N ASN A 171 23.58 3.35 26.06
CA ASN A 171 23.65 2.61 27.33
C ASN A 171 22.52 2.93 28.33
N ALA A 172 21.36 3.41 27.87
CA ALA A 172 20.26 3.87 28.72
C ALA A 172 19.72 2.78 29.67
N PHE A 173 19.87 1.51 29.31
CA PHE A 173 19.31 0.36 30.02
C PHE A 173 20.39 -0.54 30.66
N THR A 174 21.66 -0.17 30.56
CA THR A 174 22.76 -0.97 31.12
C THR A 174 22.70 -0.95 32.64
N GLY A 175 22.77 -2.12 33.29
CA GLY A 175 22.72 -2.22 34.76
C GLY A 175 21.30 -2.26 35.36
N VAL A 176 20.25 -2.27 34.54
CA VAL A 176 18.88 -2.44 35.03
C VAL A 176 18.66 -3.85 35.59
N THR A 177 18.96 -4.87 34.79
CA THR A 177 18.91 -6.29 35.16
C THR A 177 19.91 -7.08 34.32
N LYS A 178 20.36 -8.25 34.82
CA LYS A 178 21.15 -9.23 34.05
C LYS A 178 20.29 -10.25 33.31
N GLU A 179 18.99 -10.26 33.59
CA GLU A 179 17.99 -11.14 32.99
C GLU A 179 17.22 -10.43 31.87
N TYR A 180 16.20 -11.11 31.33
CA TYR A 180 15.42 -10.59 30.22
C TYR A 180 14.51 -9.43 30.65
N ILE A 181 14.46 -8.39 29.83
CA ILE A 181 13.63 -7.20 30.04
C ILE A 181 12.59 -7.04 28.91
N THR A 182 11.36 -6.75 29.32
CA THR A 182 10.29 -6.26 28.44
C THR A 182 10.21 -4.74 28.54
N MET A 183 10.39 -4.06 27.41
CA MET A 183 10.40 -2.60 27.32
C MET A 183 9.20 -2.10 26.52
N ASN A 184 8.25 -1.47 27.22
CA ASN A 184 7.11 -0.80 26.61
C ASN A 184 7.36 0.71 26.56
N LEU A 185 7.81 1.19 25.40
CA LEU A 185 8.21 2.57 25.14
C LEU A 185 7.25 3.27 24.16
N TYR A 186 5.94 3.02 24.29
CA TYR A 186 4.92 3.46 23.33
C TYR A 186 4.33 4.84 23.64
N ASN A 187 3.79 5.50 22.61
CA ASN A 187 3.12 6.80 22.70
C ASN A 187 3.96 7.93 23.36
N ASN A 188 5.28 7.92 23.15
CA ASN A 188 6.16 9.00 23.58
C ASN A 188 6.46 9.97 22.43
N GLY A 189 7.22 11.02 22.76
CA GLY A 189 7.72 12.01 21.80
C GLY A 189 8.97 11.59 21.03
N ILE A 190 9.38 10.31 21.08
CA ILE A 190 10.71 9.87 20.65
C ILE A 190 10.88 10.12 19.15
N ARG A 191 12.02 10.70 18.78
CA ARG A 191 12.43 11.07 17.42
C ARG A 191 13.58 10.20 16.92
N GLU A 192 14.50 9.88 17.82
CA GLU A 192 15.77 9.22 17.51
C GLU A 192 16.19 8.30 18.65
N ILE A 193 16.75 7.15 18.29
CA ILE A 193 17.34 6.18 19.23
C ILE A 193 18.81 5.99 18.81
N HIS A 194 19.72 6.38 19.69
CA HIS A 194 21.16 6.44 19.41
C HIS A 194 21.81 5.06 19.25
N ASP A 195 23.04 5.04 18.74
CA ASP A 195 23.88 3.84 18.73
C ASP A 195 24.12 3.32 20.16
N TYR A 196 24.21 1.99 20.33
CA TYR A 196 24.43 1.34 21.62
C TYR A 196 23.37 1.66 22.70
N ALA A 197 22.18 2.17 22.32
CA ALA A 197 21.12 2.48 23.29
C ALA A 197 20.76 1.29 24.18
N PHE A 198 20.73 0.08 23.62
CA PHE A 198 20.38 -1.16 24.33
C PHE A 198 21.60 -2.03 24.71
N ASN A 199 22.81 -1.47 24.69
CA ASN A 199 24.03 -2.23 24.96
C ASN A 199 24.03 -2.89 26.35
N GLY A 200 24.47 -4.15 26.43
CA GLY A 200 24.55 -4.92 27.67
C GLY A 200 23.21 -5.36 28.22
N THR A 201 22.16 -5.42 27.41
CA THR A 201 20.81 -5.85 27.83
C THR A 201 20.32 -7.08 27.08
N LYS A 202 19.51 -7.90 27.75
CA LYS A 202 18.78 -9.02 27.15
C LYS A 202 17.32 -8.62 26.97
N ILE A 203 16.90 -8.39 25.75
CA ILE A 203 15.58 -7.87 25.42
C ILE A 203 14.69 -9.04 25.00
N ASP A 204 13.59 -9.26 25.72
CA ASP A 204 12.56 -10.21 25.29
C ASP A 204 11.61 -9.52 24.30
N LYS A 205 11.03 -8.40 24.72
CA LYS A 205 10.06 -7.63 23.95
C LYS A 205 10.37 -6.14 23.97
N LEU A 206 10.37 -5.51 22.79
CA LEU A 206 10.54 -4.07 22.61
C LEU A 206 9.36 -3.49 21.84
N VAL A 207 8.60 -2.61 22.50
CA VAL A 207 7.44 -1.92 21.92
C VAL A 207 7.74 -0.43 21.77
N LEU A 208 7.91 0.02 20.54
CA LEU A 208 8.11 1.42 20.12
C LEU A 208 6.86 2.01 19.45
N LYS A 209 5.71 1.34 19.61
CA LYS A 209 4.45 1.68 18.95
C LYS A 209 4.01 3.14 19.18
N ASN A 210 3.42 3.75 18.16
CA ASN A 210 2.82 5.08 18.20
C ASN A 210 3.78 6.23 18.58
N ASN A 211 5.09 6.02 18.47
CA ASN A 211 6.07 7.12 18.44
C ASN A 211 6.07 7.74 17.03
N ARG A 212 5.07 8.59 16.76
CA ARG A 212 4.81 9.12 15.41
C ARG A 212 5.97 9.93 14.80
N ASN A 213 6.84 10.46 15.65
CA ASN A 213 8.00 11.26 15.22
C ASN A 213 9.31 10.45 15.15
N LEU A 214 9.30 9.16 15.51
CA LEU A 214 10.48 8.30 15.46
C LEU A 214 10.86 8.04 14.01
N ARG A 215 11.98 8.61 13.56
CA ARG A 215 12.44 8.56 12.16
C ARG A 215 13.66 7.69 11.94
N VAL A 216 14.55 7.68 12.94
CA VAL A 216 15.87 7.06 12.83
C VAL A 216 16.09 6.09 13.99
N LEU A 217 16.39 4.85 13.61
CA LEU A 217 17.00 3.85 14.46
C LEU A 217 18.41 3.65 13.90
N HIS A 218 19.43 4.02 14.68
CA HIS A 218 20.81 3.98 14.20
C HIS A 218 21.29 2.54 13.94
N ARG A 219 22.39 2.41 13.20
CA ARG A 219 22.87 1.12 12.70
C ARG A 219 23.28 0.18 13.84
N ASP A 220 23.96 0.71 14.86
CA ASP A 220 24.53 -0.06 15.97
C ASP A 220 23.64 0.03 17.22
N THR A 221 22.35 0.37 17.08
CA THR A 221 21.40 0.49 18.22
C THR A 221 21.29 -0.79 19.05
N PHE A 222 21.24 -1.97 18.42
CA PHE A 222 21.16 -3.27 19.08
C PHE A 222 22.52 -3.93 19.32
N LYS A 223 23.62 -3.21 19.09
CA LYS A 223 24.96 -3.78 19.25
C LYS A 223 25.27 -4.01 20.72
N GLY A 224 25.67 -5.23 21.07
CA GLY A 224 25.89 -5.64 22.45
C GLY A 224 24.60 -5.96 23.23
N ALA A 225 23.43 -5.91 22.58
CA ALA A 225 22.18 -6.43 23.11
C ALA A 225 21.97 -7.90 22.67
N THR A 226 21.24 -8.68 23.48
CA THR A 226 20.71 -9.99 23.08
C THR A 226 19.20 -9.84 22.85
N GLY A 227 18.65 -10.35 21.76
CA GLY A 227 17.26 -10.04 21.35
C GLY A 227 17.18 -8.78 20.46
N PRO A 228 15.99 -8.18 20.26
CA PRO A 228 14.69 -8.54 20.85
C PRO A 228 14.06 -9.78 20.21
N GLY A 229 13.25 -10.52 20.96
CA GLY A 229 12.39 -11.59 20.44
C GLY A 229 11.14 -11.06 19.74
N VAL A 230 10.51 -10.03 20.33
CA VAL A 230 9.36 -9.33 19.76
C VAL A 230 9.70 -7.85 19.54
N LEU A 231 9.51 -7.35 18.31
CA LEU A 231 9.72 -5.95 17.97
C LEU A 231 8.44 -5.33 17.40
N ASP A 232 7.88 -4.35 18.10
CA ASP A 232 6.72 -3.57 17.63
C ASP A 232 7.13 -2.13 17.32
N ILE A 233 7.14 -1.78 16.04
CA ILE A 233 7.40 -0.44 15.50
C ILE A 233 6.17 0.15 14.80
N SER A 234 4.97 -0.34 15.13
CA SER A 234 3.73 0.10 14.50
C SER A 234 3.45 1.58 14.73
N ALA A 235 2.85 2.25 13.74
CA ALA A 235 2.53 3.68 13.78
C ALA A 235 3.74 4.59 14.09
N THR A 236 4.91 4.25 13.55
CA THR A 236 6.13 5.08 13.60
C THR A 236 6.46 5.67 12.22
N ALA A 237 7.33 6.67 12.18
CA ALA A 237 7.83 7.28 10.94
C ALA A 237 9.21 6.74 10.53
N LEU A 238 9.55 5.52 10.97
CA LEU A 238 10.83 4.88 10.66
C LEU A 238 10.96 4.65 9.16
N THR A 239 12.07 5.08 8.59
CA THR A 239 12.33 4.91 7.15
C THR A 239 13.00 3.58 6.84
N LYS A 240 13.82 3.08 7.75
CA LYS A 240 14.60 1.84 7.64
C LYS A 240 14.76 1.20 9.01
N LEU A 241 14.87 -0.12 9.03
CA LEU A 241 15.33 -0.89 10.18
C LEU A 241 16.86 -1.05 10.14
N PRO A 242 17.51 -1.26 11.30
CA PRO A 242 18.94 -1.52 11.37
C PRO A 242 19.30 -2.80 10.63
N SER A 243 20.52 -2.85 10.08
CA SER A 243 21.00 -3.97 9.27
C SER A 243 21.53 -5.15 10.09
N GLN A 244 21.75 -4.96 11.40
CA GLN A 244 22.34 -5.93 12.31
C GLN A 244 21.58 -5.90 13.65
N GLY A 245 21.66 -7.00 14.41
CA GLY A 245 21.03 -7.11 15.74
C GLY A 245 19.53 -7.43 15.72
N LEU A 246 18.96 -7.79 14.56
CA LEU A 246 17.56 -8.26 14.43
C LEU A 246 17.47 -9.78 14.24
N GLU A 247 18.59 -10.48 14.40
CA GLU A 247 18.74 -11.92 14.13
C GLU A 247 17.86 -12.80 15.02
N SER A 248 17.59 -12.35 16.24
CA SER A 248 16.77 -13.05 17.23
C SER A 248 15.28 -12.70 17.16
N VAL A 249 14.86 -11.80 16.25
CA VAL A 249 13.45 -11.37 16.15
C VAL A 249 12.59 -12.52 15.63
N LEU A 250 11.65 -12.97 16.45
CA LEU A 250 10.65 -13.98 16.14
C LEU A 250 9.35 -13.35 15.60
N VAL A 251 8.95 -12.20 16.17
CA VAL A 251 7.72 -11.49 15.81
C VAL A 251 8.02 -10.03 15.49
N LEU A 252 7.67 -9.59 14.28
CA LEU A 252 7.82 -8.21 13.82
C LEU A 252 6.44 -7.56 13.57
N LEU A 253 6.13 -6.51 14.32
CA LEU A 253 4.91 -5.71 14.13
C LEU A 253 5.30 -4.33 13.58
N ALA A 254 4.85 -4.01 12.37
CA ALA A 254 5.09 -2.76 11.66
C ALA A 254 3.82 -2.31 10.92
N GLN A 255 2.68 -2.30 11.63
CA GLN A 255 1.40 -1.86 11.10
C GLN A 255 1.34 -0.32 11.05
N SER A 256 0.74 0.25 10.00
CA SER A 256 0.65 1.70 9.78
C SER A 256 2.00 2.44 9.80
N ALA A 257 3.10 1.76 9.46
CA ALA A 257 4.45 2.29 9.35
C ALA A 257 4.76 2.67 7.88
N TYR A 258 4.00 3.62 7.33
CA TYR A 258 4.06 3.96 5.89
C TYR A 258 5.43 4.49 5.42
N ALA A 259 6.23 5.06 6.32
CA ALA A 259 7.58 5.54 6.00
C ALA A 259 8.57 4.39 5.76
N LEU A 260 8.28 3.18 6.28
CA LEU A 260 9.14 2.01 6.14
C LEU A 260 8.93 1.39 4.76
N LYS A 261 9.64 1.90 3.76
CA LYS A 261 9.49 1.42 2.37
C LYS A 261 10.31 0.16 2.08
N SER A 262 11.43 -0.02 2.76
CA SER A 262 12.36 -1.13 2.54
C SER A 262 12.63 -1.91 3.83
N LEU A 263 12.63 -3.23 3.73
CA LEU A 263 13.12 -4.11 4.79
C LEU A 263 14.65 -4.19 4.78
N PRO A 264 15.29 -4.52 5.92
CA PRO A 264 16.72 -4.77 5.98
C PRO A 264 17.07 -6.05 5.20
N PRO A 265 18.38 -6.32 4.95
CA PRO A 265 18.80 -7.57 4.32
C PRO A 265 18.17 -8.76 5.03
N LEU A 266 17.47 -9.60 4.26
CA LEU A 266 16.62 -10.66 4.80
C LEU A 266 17.40 -11.70 5.63
N GLN A 267 18.71 -11.82 5.41
CA GLN A 267 19.59 -12.65 6.23
C GLN A 267 19.58 -12.23 7.71
N GLY A 268 19.36 -10.94 8.00
CA GLY A 268 19.28 -10.42 9.36
C GLY A 268 17.97 -10.74 10.09
N LEU A 269 16.99 -11.37 9.41
CA LEU A 269 15.68 -11.73 9.96
C LEU A 269 15.43 -13.26 9.90
N TRP A 270 16.50 -14.06 9.99
CA TRP A 270 16.45 -15.52 9.77
C TRP A 270 15.57 -16.29 10.77
N SER A 271 15.41 -15.79 11.99
CA SER A 271 14.59 -16.40 13.04
C SER A 271 13.10 -16.03 12.97
N LEU A 272 12.71 -15.13 12.07
CA LEU A 272 11.36 -14.58 12.01
C LEU A 272 10.31 -15.67 11.75
N ARG A 273 9.25 -15.69 12.54
CA ARG A 273 8.12 -16.62 12.44
C ARG A 273 6.80 -15.93 12.14
N GLU A 274 6.65 -14.68 12.59
CA GLU A 274 5.43 -13.91 12.42
C GLU A 274 5.74 -12.45 12.07
N ALA A 275 5.06 -11.91 11.06
CA ALA A 275 5.24 -10.54 10.61
C ALA A 275 3.89 -9.88 10.29
N HIS A 276 3.59 -8.77 10.95
CA HIS A 276 2.40 -7.95 10.67
C HIS A 276 2.84 -6.59 10.17
N LEU A 277 2.80 -6.41 8.85
CA LEU A 277 3.41 -5.29 8.14
C LEU A 277 2.36 -4.34 7.57
N THR A 278 2.82 -3.24 6.97
CA THR A 278 1.93 -2.27 6.30
C THR A 278 1.73 -2.59 4.83
N TYR A 279 2.73 -3.21 4.17
CA TYR A 279 2.75 -3.42 2.73
C TYR A 279 2.80 -4.91 2.38
N ASN A 280 1.88 -5.37 1.52
CA ASN A 280 1.79 -6.76 1.06
C ASN A 280 3.10 -7.23 0.36
N SER A 281 3.79 -6.32 -0.32
CA SER A 281 5.05 -6.63 -1.04
C SER A 281 6.20 -7.02 -0.10
N HIS A 282 6.19 -6.55 1.14
CA HIS A 282 7.15 -7.00 2.15
C HIS A 282 6.90 -8.47 2.53
N CYS A 283 5.64 -8.88 2.66
CA CYS A 283 5.29 -10.28 2.89
C CYS A 283 5.70 -11.17 1.71
N CYS A 284 5.54 -10.70 0.47
CA CYS A 284 6.07 -11.41 -0.71
C CYS A 284 7.58 -11.67 -0.61
N ALA A 285 8.36 -10.67 -0.19
CA ALA A 285 9.81 -10.82 -0.04
C ALA A 285 10.16 -11.84 1.06
N LEU A 286 9.49 -11.78 2.21
CA LEU A 286 9.73 -12.68 3.34
C LEU A 286 9.30 -14.13 3.06
N LEU A 287 8.15 -14.34 2.42
CA LEU A 287 7.68 -15.67 2.02
C LEU A 287 8.61 -16.32 0.99
N SER A 288 9.18 -15.53 0.07
CA SER A 288 10.18 -16.03 -0.89
C SER A 288 11.46 -16.53 -0.20
N LEU A 289 11.89 -15.84 0.86
CA LEU A 289 13.02 -16.26 1.69
C LEU A 289 12.72 -17.57 2.42
N ASN A 290 11.51 -17.69 3.00
CA ASN A 290 11.13 -18.90 3.73
C ASN A 290 11.11 -20.14 2.81
N ARG A 291 10.61 -20.00 1.57
CA ARG A 291 10.69 -21.09 0.57
C ARG A 291 12.13 -21.49 0.24
N ASN A 292 13.06 -20.52 0.16
CA ASN A 292 14.47 -20.82 -0.06
C ASN A 292 15.10 -21.53 1.15
N ARG A 293 14.72 -21.15 2.38
CA ARG A 293 15.13 -21.84 3.62
C ARG A 293 14.70 -23.31 3.60
N ASP A 294 13.42 -23.57 3.30
CA ASP A 294 12.90 -24.94 3.20
C ASP A 294 13.62 -25.74 2.09
N SER A 295 13.98 -25.08 0.98
CA SER A 295 14.72 -25.71 -0.12
C SER A 295 16.20 -26.01 0.18
N LEU A 296 16.82 -25.27 1.11
CA LEU A 296 18.22 -25.46 1.56
C LEU A 296 18.33 -26.52 2.66
N ILE A 297 17.26 -26.73 3.43
CA ILE A 297 17.18 -27.76 4.48
C ILE A 297 16.79 -29.13 3.86
N ASN A 298 15.93 -29.14 2.83
CA ASN A 298 15.50 -30.36 2.14
C ASN A 298 16.58 -31.22 1.43
N PRO A 299 17.75 -30.72 0.96
CA PRO A 299 18.82 -31.60 0.49
C PRO A 299 19.55 -32.33 1.63
N ALA A 300 19.51 -31.82 2.86
CA ALA A 300 20.15 -32.47 4.01
C ALA A 300 19.29 -33.61 4.60
N TRP A 301 17.97 -33.58 4.37
CA TRP A 301 17.02 -34.60 4.86
C TRP A 301 16.61 -35.63 3.81
N LYS A 302 17.28 -35.66 2.65
CA LYS A 302 17.06 -36.72 1.64
C LYS A 302 17.92 -37.97 1.86
N ASN A 303 18.92 -37.92 2.74
CA ASN A 303 19.84 -39.02 2.99
C ASN A 303 19.74 -39.65 4.39
N ASP A 304 18.77 -39.24 5.22
CA ASP A 304 18.46 -39.88 6.49
C ASP A 304 16.94 -40.00 6.70
N SER A 305 16.27 -40.52 5.67
CA SER A 305 14.88 -40.96 5.78
C SER A 305 14.82 -42.25 6.59
N THR A 306 14.94 -42.12 7.92
CA THR A 306 14.41 -43.13 8.82
C THR A 306 12.89 -43.02 8.73
N TYR A 307 12.35 -43.88 7.87
CA TYR A 307 11.01 -44.45 7.87
C TYR A 307 10.18 -44.07 9.11
N CYS A 308 9.21 -43.17 8.96
CA CYS A 308 8.04 -43.21 9.83
C CYS A 308 7.21 -44.40 9.34
N ASP A 309 7.46 -45.56 9.96
CA ASP A 309 6.73 -46.79 9.67
C ASP A 309 5.31 -46.67 10.23
N GLU A 310 4.30 -46.77 9.36
CA GLU A 310 2.91 -46.99 9.74
C GLU A 310 2.72 -48.46 10.13
N SER A 311 3.27 -48.87 11.27
CA SER A 311 2.89 -50.15 11.87
C SER A 311 3.07 -50.18 13.39
N ASP A 312 1.92 -50.37 14.05
CA ASP A 312 1.71 -51.00 15.36
C ASP A 312 1.44 -50.10 16.60
N PRO A 313 0.72 -50.57 17.63
CA PRO A 313 -0.74 -50.46 17.71
C PRO A 313 -1.18 -49.94 19.09
N SER A 314 -1.56 -48.66 19.23
CA SER A 314 -2.18 -48.18 20.48
C SER A 314 -3.14 -47.00 20.27
N ALA A 315 -4.02 -47.10 19.28
CA ALA A 315 -5.17 -46.21 19.19
C ALA A 315 -6.30 -46.85 18.37
N ARG A 316 -7.03 -47.78 18.97
CA ARG A 316 -8.35 -48.22 18.46
C ARG A 316 -9.34 -48.39 19.62
N VAL A 317 -9.85 -47.27 20.10
CA VAL A 317 -11.17 -47.04 20.73
C VAL A 317 -11.37 -45.52 20.58
N GLN A 318 -12.30 -44.89 19.86
CA GLN A 318 -13.60 -45.25 19.32
C GLN A 318 -13.92 -44.22 18.19
N GLN A 319 -14.05 -44.64 16.94
CA GLN A 319 -14.98 -44.01 16.00
C GLN A 319 -15.31 -45.01 14.89
N VAL A 320 -16.23 -45.91 15.24
CA VAL A 320 -17.05 -46.65 14.27
C VAL A 320 -18.47 -46.09 14.41
N LEU A 321 -18.82 -45.21 13.49
CA LEU A 321 -20.08 -45.30 12.76
C LEU A 321 -19.71 -45.30 11.29
N GLY A 322 -19.16 -46.44 10.85
CA GLY A 322 -18.98 -46.75 9.44
C GLY A 322 -20.23 -47.43 8.90
N GLY A 323 -20.54 -47.18 7.63
CA GLY A 323 -21.55 -47.94 6.93
C GLY A 323 -21.68 -47.55 5.46
N SER A 324 -20.80 -48.12 4.63
CA SER A 324 -21.16 -48.42 3.24
C SER A 324 -21.04 -49.92 3.07
N ALA A 325 -22.12 -50.58 2.69
CA ALA A 325 -22.12 -51.79 1.86
C ALA A 325 -23.55 -52.05 1.38
N ASP A 326 -23.70 -52.10 0.06
CA ASP A 326 -24.53 -53.00 -0.76
C ASP A 326 -25.86 -53.56 -0.20
N THR A 327 -26.91 -53.36 -1.01
CA THR A 327 -28.29 -53.91 -1.03
C THR A 327 -28.46 -55.40 -0.66
N PRO A 328 -29.69 -55.94 -0.39
CA PRO A 328 -31.04 -55.34 -0.34
C PRO A 328 -31.91 -55.73 0.89
N LEU A 329 -33.12 -55.16 0.93
CA LEU A 329 -34.26 -55.38 1.83
C LEU A 329 -34.70 -56.85 2.02
N LEU A 330 -34.98 -57.29 3.27
CA LEU A 330 -36.32 -57.67 3.78
C LEU A 330 -36.31 -58.18 5.26
N MET A 331 -37.30 -57.69 6.02
CA MET A 331 -38.10 -58.32 7.11
C MET A 331 -37.53 -58.82 8.47
N ASP A 332 -38.27 -58.38 9.51
CA ASP A 332 -38.73 -59.08 10.74
C ASP A 332 -37.89 -59.14 12.05
N VAL A 333 -38.19 -58.18 12.96
CA VAL A 333 -38.63 -58.25 14.39
C VAL A 333 -38.59 -59.63 15.12
N PRO A 334 -38.51 -59.78 16.49
CA PRO A 334 -37.95 -58.99 17.63
C PRO A 334 -37.02 -59.83 18.59
N PHE A 335 -36.60 -59.25 19.73
CA PHE A 335 -36.76 -59.78 21.12
C PHE A 335 -35.50 -59.92 22.03
N PHE A 336 -35.55 -59.21 23.19
CA PHE A 336 -34.97 -59.46 24.54
C PHE A 336 -33.44 -59.40 24.75
N SER A 337 -32.87 -59.14 25.93
CA SER A 337 -33.23 -58.53 27.25
C SER A 337 -32.06 -58.90 28.19
N ALA A 338 -31.53 -57.96 28.98
CA ALA A 338 -30.95 -58.10 30.34
C ALA A 338 -30.02 -56.88 30.59
N VAL A 339 -30.30 -55.87 31.43
CA VAL A 339 -30.74 -55.74 32.84
C VAL A 339 -29.62 -55.92 33.88
N ASN A 340 -29.16 -54.75 34.36
CA ASN A 340 -28.78 -54.31 35.72
C ASN A 340 -27.57 -54.91 36.49
N LEU A 341 -26.70 -54.02 37.00
CA LEU A 341 -26.58 -53.74 38.45
C LEU A 341 -25.74 -52.45 38.81
N PHE A 342 -26.42 -51.48 39.45
CA PHE A 342 -26.07 -50.45 40.48
C PHE A 342 -24.58 -50.22 40.91
N VAL A 343 -24.06 -49.01 41.26
CA VAL A 343 -24.48 -47.98 42.25
C VAL A 343 -23.69 -46.64 42.09
N LYS A 344 -24.42 -45.51 42.13
CA LYS A 344 -24.25 -44.10 42.63
C LYS A 344 -22.99 -43.21 42.45
N GLU A 345 -23.34 -41.94 42.20
CA GLU A 345 -22.63 -40.65 42.11
C GLU A 345 -21.77 -40.25 43.31
N GLU A 346 -20.71 -39.46 43.08
CA GLU A 346 -20.57 -38.11 43.67
C GLU A 346 -19.56 -37.23 42.91
N ASP A 347 -19.84 -35.93 42.97
CA ASP A 347 -19.37 -34.77 42.22
C ASP A 347 -17.96 -34.28 42.63
N PHE A 348 -17.06 -34.00 41.68
CA PHE A 348 -16.00 -32.98 41.79
C PHE A 348 -15.42 -32.66 40.40
N GLY A 349 -15.50 -31.38 40.01
CA GLY A 349 -15.00 -30.86 38.74
C GLY A 349 -13.47 -30.97 38.59
N ASP A 350 -13.06 -31.57 37.47
CA ASP A 350 -11.67 -31.90 37.17
C ASP A 350 -10.90 -30.67 36.65
N VAL A 351 -9.81 -30.33 37.34
CA VAL A 351 -8.86 -29.29 36.98
C VAL A 351 -7.87 -29.87 35.99
N ASN A 352 -7.98 -29.52 34.71
CA ASN A 352 -7.02 -29.95 33.69
C ASN A 352 -5.74 -29.10 33.75
N PHE A 353 -4.66 -29.69 34.25
CA PHE A 353 -3.30 -29.14 34.14
C PHE A 353 -2.78 -29.36 32.71
N HIS A 354 -2.76 -28.29 31.92
CA HIS A 354 -2.11 -28.29 30.60
C HIS A 354 -0.62 -27.96 30.75
N TYR A 355 0.25 -28.95 30.53
CA TYR A 355 1.69 -28.77 30.40
C TYR A 355 2.06 -28.65 28.90
N PRO A 356 2.56 -27.51 28.42
CA PRO A 356 2.88 -27.28 27.00
C PRO A 356 4.29 -27.73 26.61
N GLU A 357 4.81 -28.84 27.16
CA GLU A 357 6.20 -29.27 26.94
C GLU A 357 6.39 -30.61 26.23
N LEU A 358 5.33 -31.23 25.70
CA LEU A 358 5.46 -32.41 24.83
C LEU A 358 4.68 -32.24 23.53
N ASP A 359 5.29 -31.52 22.58
CA ASP A 359 4.94 -31.65 21.17
C ASP A 359 6.18 -31.43 20.29
N PHE A 360 7.13 -32.37 20.37
CA PHE A 360 8.30 -32.44 19.49
C PHE A 360 8.02 -33.34 18.28
N CYS A 361 7.09 -32.89 17.44
CA CYS A 361 7.08 -33.19 16.01
C CYS A 361 7.03 -31.85 15.26
N GLN A 362 8.17 -31.14 15.20
CA GLN A 362 8.26 -29.89 14.45
C GLN A 362 8.22 -30.15 12.94
N THR A 363 7.03 -30.14 12.35
CA THR A 363 6.88 -29.41 11.09
C THR A 363 7.10 -27.93 11.44
N GLN A 364 8.19 -27.30 10.97
CA GLN A 364 8.41 -25.88 11.21
C GLN A 364 7.15 -25.11 10.80
N PRO A 365 6.51 -24.33 11.68
CA PRO A 365 5.35 -23.55 11.29
C PRO A 365 5.78 -22.56 10.21
N ALA A 366 5.08 -22.58 9.08
CA ALA A 366 5.31 -21.66 7.97
C ALA A 366 5.25 -20.21 8.49
N LEU A 367 6.16 -19.36 8.01
CA LEU A 367 6.18 -17.93 8.33
C LEU A 367 4.78 -17.32 8.08
N VAL A 368 4.16 -16.80 9.14
CA VAL A 368 2.88 -16.09 9.04
C VAL A 368 3.19 -14.63 8.72
N CYS A 369 2.67 -14.12 7.60
CA CYS A 369 2.85 -12.72 7.22
C CYS A 369 1.54 -12.07 6.79
N THR A 370 1.22 -10.92 7.40
CA THR A 370 0.06 -10.10 7.06
C THR A 370 0.51 -8.69 6.69
N PRO A 371 -0.22 -7.97 5.82
CA PRO A 371 -1.32 -8.41 4.97
C PRO A 371 -0.87 -9.42 3.90
N GLU A 372 -1.74 -10.38 3.59
CA GLU A 372 -1.52 -11.35 2.52
C GLU A 372 -1.44 -10.66 1.15
N ALA A 373 -0.82 -11.33 0.17
CA ALA A 373 -0.77 -10.84 -1.19
C ALA A 373 -2.20 -10.62 -1.72
N ASP A 374 -2.47 -9.43 -2.23
CA ASP A 374 -3.75 -9.10 -2.81
C ASP A 374 -3.81 -9.55 -4.27
N ALA A 375 -5.02 -9.67 -4.81
CA ALA A 375 -5.19 -9.99 -6.22
C ALA A 375 -4.45 -8.97 -7.09
N PHE A 376 -4.37 -7.69 -6.69
CA PHE A 376 -3.76 -6.63 -7.49
C PHE A 376 -2.22 -6.62 -7.52
N ASN A 377 -1.56 -7.18 -6.50
CA ASN A 377 -0.10 -7.35 -6.44
C ASN A 377 0.26 -8.80 -6.07
N PRO A 378 0.04 -9.77 -6.99
CA PRO A 378 0.59 -11.10 -6.80
C PRO A 378 2.11 -10.96 -6.75
N CYS A 379 2.77 -11.71 -5.86
CA CYS A 379 4.21 -11.70 -5.58
C CYS A 379 5.10 -12.09 -6.80
N GLU A 380 4.92 -11.39 -7.91
CA GLU A 380 5.43 -11.63 -9.25
C GLU A 380 5.98 -10.30 -9.80
N ASP A 381 6.84 -10.40 -10.80
CA ASP A 381 7.31 -9.23 -11.54
C ASP A 381 6.15 -8.55 -12.32
N ILE A 382 6.36 -7.29 -12.72
CA ILE A 382 5.33 -6.44 -13.37
C ILE A 382 4.71 -7.12 -14.60
N ALA A 383 5.54 -7.65 -15.52
CA ALA A 383 5.05 -8.35 -16.69
C ALA A 383 4.65 -9.82 -16.41
N GLY A 384 5.19 -10.43 -15.35
CA GLY A 384 4.96 -11.82 -14.93
C GLY A 384 5.57 -12.88 -15.87
N PHE A 385 5.19 -12.87 -17.16
CA PHE A 385 5.54 -13.90 -18.14
C PHE A 385 6.69 -13.50 -19.07
N SER A 386 7.60 -14.44 -19.36
CA SER A 386 8.73 -14.23 -20.26
C SER A 386 8.31 -13.82 -21.69
N PHE A 387 7.22 -14.39 -22.22
CA PHE A 387 6.74 -14.03 -23.56
C PHE A 387 6.14 -12.62 -23.60
N LEU A 388 5.45 -12.19 -22.53
CA LEU A 388 4.89 -10.84 -22.44
C LEU A 388 6.00 -9.79 -22.43
N ARG A 389 7.13 -10.06 -21.79
CA ARG A 389 8.30 -9.16 -21.81
C ARG A 389 8.82 -8.92 -23.22
N VAL A 390 8.96 -9.98 -24.01
CA VAL A 390 9.40 -9.87 -25.41
C VAL A 390 8.36 -9.09 -26.23
N ALA A 391 7.08 -9.38 -26.02
CA ALA A 391 5.98 -8.69 -26.69
C ALA A 391 5.92 -7.19 -26.37
N ILE A 392 6.09 -6.80 -25.10
CA ILE A 392 6.10 -5.38 -24.66
C ILE A 392 7.16 -4.61 -25.45
N TRP A 393 8.41 -5.09 -25.47
CA TRP A 393 9.49 -4.40 -26.17
C TRP A 393 9.20 -4.28 -27.67
N PHE A 394 8.71 -5.34 -28.29
CA PHE A 394 8.38 -5.33 -29.71
C PHE A 394 7.25 -4.34 -30.05
N ILE A 395 6.11 -4.44 -29.35
CA ILE A 395 4.94 -3.59 -29.58
C ILE A 395 5.27 -2.12 -29.31
N ASN A 396 6.02 -1.85 -28.24
CA ASN A 396 6.41 -0.49 -27.85
C ASN A 396 7.29 0.18 -28.92
N ILE A 397 8.33 -0.50 -29.41
CA ILE A 397 9.21 0.04 -30.46
C ILE A 397 8.40 0.38 -31.71
N LEU A 398 7.47 -0.50 -32.12
CA LEU A 398 6.61 -0.26 -33.27
C LEU A 398 5.65 0.92 -33.05
N ALA A 399 5.04 1.01 -31.87
CA ALA A 399 4.12 2.10 -31.53
C ALA A 399 4.83 3.45 -31.54
N ILE A 400 6.00 3.58 -30.90
CA ILE A 400 6.77 4.83 -30.88
C ILE A 400 7.26 5.18 -32.28
N ALA A 401 7.91 4.24 -32.99
CA ALA A 401 8.47 4.51 -34.32
C ALA A 401 7.38 4.86 -35.34
N GLY A 402 6.26 4.12 -35.32
CA GLY A 402 5.13 4.34 -36.22
C GLY A 402 4.48 5.70 -36.01
N ASN A 403 4.11 6.05 -34.78
CA ASN A 403 3.44 7.30 -34.46
C ASN A 403 4.37 8.51 -34.63
N LEU A 404 5.65 8.39 -34.26
CA LEU A 404 6.65 9.43 -34.54
C LEU A 404 6.80 9.67 -36.05
N THR A 405 6.83 8.61 -36.85
CA THR A 405 6.89 8.73 -38.32
C THR A 405 5.66 9.45 -38.87
N VAL A 406 4.46 9.14 -38.36
CA VAL A 406 3.22 9.82 -38.77
C VAL A 406 3.31 11.32 -38.48
N LEU A 407 3.73 11.70 -37.27
CA LEU A 407 3.91 13.11 -36.89
C LEU A 407 4.95 13.80 -37.79
N LEU A 408 6.12 13.18 -38.00
CA LEU A 408 7.18 13.72 -38.86
C LEU A 408 6.70 13.92 -40.30
N VAL A 409 5.96 12.97 -40.87
CA VAL A 409 5.41 13.08 -42.22
C VAL A 409 4.42 14.22 -42.32
N ILE A 410 3.55 14.40 -41.32
CA ILE A 410 2.55 15.48 -41.32
C ILE A 410 3.24 16.85 -41.17
N PHE A 411 4.18 17.00 -40.24
CA PHE A 411 4.89 18.27 -40.01
C PHE A 411 5.82 18.65 -41.15
N THR A 412 6.39 17.67 -41.87
CA THR A 412 7.29 17.93 -43.01
C THR A 412 6.52 18.12 -44.33
N SER A 413 5.25 17.71 -44.40
CA SER A 413 4.44 17.84 -45.61
C SER A 413 4.12 19.31 -45.90
N ARG A 414 4.38 19.76 -47.13
CA ARG A 414 4.01 21.11 -47.60
C ARG A 414 2.54 21.25 -48.00
N ASN A 415 1.76 20.20 -47.80
CA ASN A 415 0.35 20.19 -48.15
C ASN A 415 -0.48 20.94 -47.09
N LYS A 416 -1.59 21.58 -47.50
CA LYS A 416 -2.51 22.25 -46.56
C LYS A 416 -3.05 21.26 -45.50
N LEU A 417 -3.18 21.75 -44.26
CA LEU A 417 -3.73 20.99 -43.13
C LEU A 417 -5.24 20.84 -43.29
N THR A 418 -5.69 19.64 -43.64
CA THR A 418 -7.12 19.29 -43.73
C THR A 418 -7.62 18.75 -42.39
N VAL A 419 -8.93 18.82 -42.12
CA VAL A 419 -9.52 18.29 -40.87
C VAL A 419 -9.10 16.85 -40.57
N PRO A 420 -9.11 15.89 -41.52
CA PRO A 420 -8.66 14.54 -41.23
C PRO A 420 -7.16 14.44 -40.89
N ARG A 421 -6.31 15.29 -41.49
CA ARG A 421 -4.87 15.34 -41.17
C ARG A 421 -4.62 15.91 -39.78
N PHE A 422 -5.42 16.91 -39.38
CA PHE A 422 -5.41 17.47 -38.04
C PHE A 422 -5.80 16.41 -36.99
N LEU A 423 -6.89 15.67 -37.21
CA LEU A 423 -7.32 14.60 -36.31
C LEU A 423 -6.31 13.44 -36.24
N MET A 424 -5.71 13.02 -37.37
CA MET A 424 -4.65 12.01 -37.38
C MET A 424 -3.40 12.44 -36.58
N CYS A 425 -3.08 13.74 -36.56
CA CYS A 425 -1.97 14.27 -35.77
C CYS A 425 -2.23 14.09 -34.27
N HIS A 426 -3.43 14.44 -33.81
CA HIS A 426 -3.81 14.27 -32.41
C HIS A 426 -3.87 12.81 -31.98
N LEU A 427 -4.34 11.91 -32.85
CA LEU A 427 -4.32 10.47 -32.56
C LEU A 427 -2.89 9.95 -32.43
N ALA A 428 -2.00 10.30 -33.36
CA ALA A 428 -0.59 9.89 -33.30
C ALA A 428 0.11 10.43 -32.05
N PHE A 429 -0.26 11.62 -31.57
CA PHE A 429 0.21 12.15 -30.30
C PHE A 429 -0.30 11.34 -29.10
N ALA A 430 -1.59 11.01 -29.05
CA ALA A 430 -2.19 10.21 -27.98
C ALA A 430 -1.56 8.80 -27.90
N ASP A 431 -1.40 8.15 -29.04
CA ASP A 431 -0.76 6.84 -29.15
C ASP A 431 0.75 6.87 -28.80
N LEU A 432 1.42 8.00 -29.04
CA LEU A 432 2.80 8.21 -28.59
C LEU A 432 2.88 8.30 -27.06
N CYS A 433 1.91 8.94 -26.39
CA CYS A 433 1.83 8.96 -24.92
C CYS A 433 1.70 7.53 -24.35
N ILE A 434 0.86 6.68 -24.96
CA ILE A 434 0.73 5.27 -24.60
C ILE A 434 2.05 4.50 -24.83
N GLY A 435 2.74 4.75 -25.95
CA GLY A 435 4.06 4.17 -26.21
C GLY A 435 5.10 4.54 -25.13
N ILE A 436 5.17 5.81 -24.74
CA ILE A 436 6.07 6.29 -23.68
C ILE A 436 5.72 5.65 -22.33
N TYR A 437 4.43 5.56 -22.00
CA TYR A 437 3.96 4.84 -20.80
C TYR A 437 4.47 3.40 -20.77
N LEU A 438 4.30 2.64 -21.86
CA LEU A 438 4.76 1.25 -21.93
C LEU A 438 6.29 1.13 -21.88
N LEU A 439 7.02 2.13 -22.39
CA LEU A 439 8.48 2.20 -22.25
C LEU A 439 8.92 2.37 -20.81
N MET A 440 8.23 3.20 -20.04
CA MET A 440 8.50 3.35 -18.60
C MET A 440 8.29 2.01 -17.88
N ILE A 441 7.16 1.34 -18.12
CA ILE A 441 6.85 0.04 -17.52
C ILE A 441 7.89 -1.02 -17.91
N ALA A 442 8.24 -1.12 -19.19
CA ALA A 442 9.25 -2.08 -19.69
C ALA A 442 10.63 -1.85 -19.06
N THR A 443 11.01 -0.59 -18.87
CA THR A 443 12.31 -0.23 -18.28
C THR A 443 12.38 -0.62 -16.80
N VAL A 444 11.30 -0.39 -16.05
CA VAL A 444 11.23 -0.76 -14.62
C VAL A 444 11.20 -2.27 -14.45
N ASP A 445 10.44 -3.00 -15.29
CA ASP A 445 10.43 -4.47 -15.28
C ASP A 445 11.82 -5.05 -15.54
N LEU A 446 12.60 -4.47 -16.47
CA LEU A 446 13.98 -4.89 -16.69
C LEU A 446 14.89 -4.58 -15.49
N ARG A 447 14.76 -3.39 -14.88
CA ARG A 447 15.63 -2.97 -13.77
C ARG A 447 15.40 -3.78 -12.49
N THR A 448 14.15 -4.14 -12.23
CA THR A 448 13.73 -4.77 -10.97
C THR A 448 13.52 -6.29 -11.10
N ARG A 449 13.96 -6.87 -12.22
CA ARG A 449 13.75 -8.28 -12.56
C ARG A 449 14.17 -9.23 -11.42
N GLY A 450 13.22 -10.04 -10.96
CA GLY A 450 13.45 -11.05 -9.92
C GLY A 450 13.51 -10.50 -8.48
N TYR A 451 13.51 -9.17 -8.32
CA TYR A 451 13.53 -8.49 -7.02
C TYR A 451 12.49 -7.36 -6.95
N TYR A 452 11.42 -7.45 -7.75
CA TYR A 452 10.38 -6.43 -7.81
C TYR A 452 9.71 -6.23 -6.45
N SER A 453 9.45 -7.30 -5.69
CA SER A 453 8.82 -7.23 -4.36
C SER A 453 9.56 -6.32 -3.37
N GLN A 454 10.89 -6.20 -3.48
CA GLN A 454 11.71 -5.32 -2.64
C GLN A 454 11.63 -3.85 -3.07
N HIS A 455 11.43 -3.58 -4.36
CA HIS A 455 11.42 -2.23 -4.95
C HIS A 455 10.01 -1.73 -5.30
N ALA A 456 8.98 -2.58 -5.15
CA ALA A 456 7.61 -2.31 -5.57
C ALA A 456 7.06 -1.04 -4.92
N ILE A 457 7.29 -0.86 -3.61
CA ILE A 457 6.80 0.29 -2.85
C ILE A 457 7.45 1.59 -3.35
N GLU A 458 8.75 1.57 -3.65
CA GLU A 458 9.45 2.75 -4.17
C GLU A 458 8.91 3.16 -5.55
N TRP A 459 8.63 2.19 -6.41
CA TRP A 459 8.01 2.43 -7.71
C TRP A 459 6.58 2.96 -7.57
N GLN A 460 5.71 2.23 -6.86
CA GLN A 460 4.29 2.53 -6.73
C GLN A 460 4.02 3.85 -6.01
N THR A 461 4.79 4.17 -4.96
CA THR A 461 4.67 5.45 -4.23
C THR A 461 5.53 6.56 -4.82
N GLY A 462 6.34 6.25 -5.83
CA GLY A 462 7.23 7.20 -6.49
C GLY A 462 6.53 8.06 -7.54
N PRO A 463 7.13 9.20 -7.93
CA PRO A 463 6.57 10.08 -8.96
C PRO A 463 6.50 9.39 -10.34
N GLY A 464 7.36 8.40 -10.59
CA GLY A 464 7.37 7.64 -11.84
C GLY A 464 6.06 6.93 -12.13
N CYS A 465 5.45 6.30 -11.12
CA CYS A 465 4.17 5.61 -11.29
C CYS A 465 3.02 6.60 -11.51
N SER A 466 3.01 7.74 -10.80
CA SER A 466 2.03 8.80 -11.02
C SER A 466 2.08 9.39 -12.44
N ILE A 467 3.29 9.61 -12.98
CA ILE A 467 3.48 10.09 -14.36
C ILE A 467 3.03 9.02 -15.37
N ALA A 468 3.41 7.76 -15.15
CA ALA A 468 3.01 6.65 -16.00
C ALA A 468 1.47 6.49 -16.04
N GLY A 469 0.82 6.52 -14.88
CA GLY A 469 -0.63 6.44 -14.75
C GLY A 469 -1.33 7.60 -15.47
N PHE A 470 -0.87 8.84 -15.27
CA PHE A 470 -1.38 10.00 -16.00
C PHE A 470 -1.27 9.82 -17.52
N LEU A 471 -0.10 9.42 -18.04
CA LEU A 471 0.12 9.21 -19.47
C LEU A 471 -0.80 8.10 -20.04
N SER A 472 -1.04 7.04 -19.25
CA SER A 472 -1.91 5.94 -19.66
C SER A 472 -3.37 6.37 -19.82
N VAL A 473 -3.93 7.08 -18.84
CA VAL A 473 -5.33 7.54 -18.87
C VAL A 473 -5.49 8.67 -19.88
N PHE A 474 -4.65 9.70 -19.81
CA PHE A 474 -4.72 10.83 -20.74
C PHE A 474 -4.55 10.39 -22.20
N GLY A 475 -3.54 9.56 -22.48
CA GLY A 475 -3.28 9.05 -23.83
C GLY A 475 -4.38 8.12 -24.32
N GLY A 476 -4.87 7.22 -23.46
CA GLY A 476 -5.91 6.25 -23.80
C GLY A 476 -7.24 6.94 -24.13
N GLU A 477 -7.72 7.80 -23.23
CA GLU A 477 -8.98 8.52 -23.39
C GLU A 477 -8.93 9.49 -24.58
N LEU A 478 -7.80 10.18 -24.78
CA LEU A 478 -7.63 11.06 -25.94
C LEU A 478 -7.63 10.28 -27.25
N SER A 479 -7.05 9.07 -27.27
CA SER A 479 -7.06 8.19 -28.45
C SER A 479 -8.48 7.77 -28.81
N VAL A 480 -9.26 7.28 -27.83
CA VAL A 480 -10.67 6.88 -28.01
C VAL A 480 -11.54 8.06 -28.47
N TYR A 481 -11.40 9.22 -27.83
CA TYR A 481 -12.14 10.44 -28.20
C TYR A 481 -11.81 10.88 -29.64
N THR A 482 -10.53 10.86 -30.01
CA THR A 482 -10.08 11.25 -31.35
C THR A 482 -10.58 10.27 -32.41
N LEU A 483 -10.56 8.97 -32.13
CA LEU A 483 -11.13 7.94 -33.02
C LEU A 483 -12.62 8.18 -33.24
N CYS A 484 -13.39 8.39 -32.17
CA CYS A 484 -14.81 8.74 -32.27
C CYS A 484 -15.04 9.98 -33.15
N THR A 485 -14.25 11.03 -32.94
CA THR A 485 -14.31 12.26 -33.74
C THR A 485 -13.97 12.03 -35.22
N ILE A 486 -12.98 11.19 -35.53
CA ILE A 486 -12.64 10.79 -36.91
C ILE A 486 -13.84 10.10 -37.57
N THR A 487 -14.54 9.22 -36.85
CA THR A 487 -15.69 8.49 -37.40
C THR A 487 -16.89 9.41 -37.65
N LEU A 488 -17.14 10.36 -36.75
CA LEU A 488 -18.18 11.38 -36.91
C LEU A 488 -17.89 12.33 -38.08
N GLU A 489 -16.64 12.80 -38.21
CA GLU A 489 -16.21 13.61 -39.36
C GLU A 489 -16.47 12.87 -40.67
N ARG A 490 -16.17 11.58 -40.70
CA ARG A 490 -16.31 10.75 -41.90
C ARG A 490 -17.75 10.47 -42.24
N TRP A 491 -18.57 10.15 -41.26
CA TRP A 491 -20.01 10.00 -41.45
C TRP A 491 -20.63 11.29 -41.99
N HIS A 492 -20.32 12.43 -41.36
CA HIS A 492 -20.83 13.73 -41.78
C HIS A 492 -20.39 14.11 -43.19
N THR A 493 -19.11 13.92 -43.53
CA THR A 493 -18.57 14.23 -44.87
C THR A 493 -19.16 13.32 -45.96
N ILE A 494 -19.41 12.04 -45.68
CA ILE A 494 -19.97 11.07 -46.66
C ILE A 494 -21.47 11.30 -46.89
N THR A 495 -22.22 11.54 -45.81
CA THR A 495 -23.67 11.80 -45.90
C THR A 495 -23.96 13.13 -46.56
N ASN A 496 -23.24 14.19 -46.18
CA ASN A 496 -23.43 15.55 -46.71
C ASN A 496 -22.55 15.87 -47.94
N ALA A 497 -22.04 14.86 -48.64
CA ALA A 497 -21.12 15.00 -49.77
C ALA A 497 -21.65 15.89 -50.92
N LEU A 498 -22.97 16.10 -51.01
CA LEU A 498 -23.65 16.91 -52.03
C LEU A 498 -23.87 18.38 -51.63
N GLN A 499 -23.69 18.75 -50.35
CA GLN A 499 -23.86 20.13 -49.86
C GLN A 499 -22.49 20.74 -49.50
N ILE A 500 -21.88 21.43 -50.47
CA ILE A 500 -20.54 22.04 -50.34
C ILE A 500 -20.45 23.03 -49.17
N GLU A 501 -21.57 23.69 -48.82
CA GLU A 501 -21.66 24.69 -47.74
C GLU A 501 -21.64 24.12 -46.31
N ARG A 502 -21.92 22.82 -46.13
CA ARG A 502 -21.98 22.17 -44.81
C ARG A 502 -20.71 21.42 -44.44
N ARG A 503 -19.57 21.64 -45.09
CA ARG A 503 -18.32 20.93 -44.73
C ARG A 503 -17.78 21.40 -43.39
N LEU A 504 -17.38 20.45 -42.56
CA LEU A 504 -16.71 20.70 -41.28
C LEU A 504 -15.45 21.55 -41.51
N VAL A 505 -15.44 22.75 -40.94
CA VAL A 505 -14.31 23.69 -41.08
C VAL A 505 -13.29 23.41 -39.99
N LEU A 506 -12.01 23.69 -40.26
CA LEU A 506 -10.92 23.47 -39.31
C LEU A 506 -11.14 24.15 -37.95
N THR A 507 -11.74 25.35 -37.92
CA THR A 507 -12.07 26.05 -36.68
C THR A 507 -13.02 25.26 -35.78
N GLN A 508 -14.06 24.65 -36.35
CA GLN A 508 -15.01 23.81 -35.61
C GLN A 508 -14.30 22.55 -35.08
N ALA A 509 -13.45 21.92 -35.89
CA ALA A 509 -12.68 20.75 -35.47
C ALA A 509 -11.72 21.08 -34.32
N VAL A 510 -11.09 22.27 -34.33
CA VAL A 510 -10.23 22.74 -33.24
C VAL A 510 -11.03 22.92 -31.94
N THR A 511 -12.23 23.50 -32.01
CA THR A 511 -13.09 23.65 -30.81
C THR A 511 -13.52 22.30 -30.23
N ILE A 512 -13.92 21.35 -31.09
CA ILE A 512 -14.28 19.98 -30.66
C ILE A 512 -13.09 19.30 -29.99
N MET A 513 -11.91 19.36 -30.62
CA MET A 513 -10.70 18.77 -30.04
C MET A 513 -10.29 19.45 -28.73
N ALA A 514 -10.39 20.77 -28.62
CA ALA A 514 -10.08 21.49 -27.39
C ALA A 514 -10.96 21.03 -26.21
N ALA A 515 -12.26 20.80 -26.45
CA ALA A 515 -13.16 20.24 -25.44
C ALA A 515 -12.74 18.82 -25.04
N GLY A 516 -12.42 17.96 -26.02
CA GLY A 516 -11.91 16.60 -25.75
C GLY A 516 -10.63 16.60 -24.92
N TRP A 517 -9.68 17.48 -25.23
CA TRP A 517 -8.44 17.63 -24.47
C TRP A 517 -8.70 18.01 -23.00
N LEU A 518 -9.60 18.97 -22.75
CA LEU A 518 -9.94 19.37 -21.39
C LEU A 518 -10.57 18.22 -20.59
N ILE A 519 -11.45 17.44 -21.22
CA ILE A 519 -12.07 16.26 -20.58
C ILE A 519 -11.01 15.19 -20.26
N CYS A 520 -10.15 14.85 -21.22
CA CYS A 520 -9.12 13.82 -21.04
C CYS A 520 -8.07 14.25 -20.01
N LEU A 521 -7.68 15.54 -20.00
CA LEU A 521 -6.81 16.11 -18.97
C LEU A 521 -7.46 16.01 -17.59
N GLY A 522 -8.75 16.36 -17.48
CA GLY A 522 -9.49 16.18 -16.23
C GLY A 522 -9.47 14.74 -15.74
N MET A 523 -9.81 13.79 -16.61
CA MET A 523 -9.81 12.35 -16.28
C MET A 523 -8.42 11.86 -15.84
N GLY A 524 -7.35 12.25 -16.52
CA GLY A 524 -5.98 11.87 -16.13
C GLY A 524 -5.49 12.50 -14.82
N MET A 525 -5.94 13.71 -14.50
CA MET A 525 -5.52 14.45 -13.29
C MET A 525 -6.29 14.04 -12.03
N LEU A 526 -7.53 13.55 -12.15
CA LEU A 526 -8.37 13.20 -11.00
C LEU A 526 -7.72 12.21 -10.01
N PRO A 527 -7.05 11.12 -10.45
CA PRO A 527 -6.35 10.23 -9.54
C PRO A 527 -5.11 10.86 -8.87
N LEU A 528 -4.55 11.93 -9.43
CA LEU A 528 -3.42 12.65 -8.81
C LEU A 528 -3.86 13.57 -7.66
N VAL A 529 -5.11 14.06 -7.70
CA VAL A 529 -5.69 14.91 -6.65
C VAL A 529 -6.40 14.11 -5.54
N GLY A 530 -6.34 12.78 -5.60
CA GLY A 530 -6.85 11.88 -4.55
C GLY A 530 -8.29 11.39 -4.74
N VAL A 531 -8.90 11.54 -5.92
CA VAL A 531 -10.21 10.95 -6.25
C VAL A 531 -10.10 9.44 -6.48
N SER A 532 -8.98 9.00 -7.03
CA SER A 532 -8.61 7.59 -7.17
C SER A 532 -7.11 7.48 -6.89
N SER A 533 -6.50 6.31 -7.14
CA SER A 533 -5.06 6.11 -6.94
C SER A 533 -4.43 5.31 -8.07
N TYR A 534 -3.33 5.81 -8.60
CA TYR A 534 -2.45 5.07 -9.51
C TYR A 534 -1.49 4.13 -8.76
N THR A 535 -1.37 4.23 -7.43
CA THR A 535 -0.32 3.52 -6.68
C THR A 535 -0.70 2.08 -6.31
N LYS A 536 -1.98 1.71 -6.47
CA LYS A 536 -2.51 0.41 -6.02
C LYS A 536 -2.03 -0.77 -6.87
N VAL A 537 -1.88 -0.58 -8.18
CA VAL A 537 -1.50 -1.65 -9.13
C VAL A 537 -0.10 -1.38 -9.69
N SER A 538 0.69 -2.43 -9.87
CA SER A 538 2.07 -2.37 -10.41
C SER A 538 2.21 -1.66 -11.77
N MET A 539 1.18 -1.72 -12.62
CA MET A 539 1.11 -1.04 -13.93
C MET A 539 0.61 0.42 -13.86
N CYS A 540 0.36 0.94 -12.65
CA CYS A 540 -0.02 2.34 -12.42
C CYS A 540 -1.38 2.75 -13.00
N LEU A 541 -2.33 1.81 -13.08
CA LEU A 541 -3.70 2.07 -13.55
C LEU A 541 -4.63 2.41 -12.38
N PRO A 542 -5.66 3.26 -12.59
CA PRO A 542 -6.58 3.65 -11.53
C PRO A 542 -7.60 2.52 -11.30
N MET A 543 -7.22 1.52 -10.50
CA MET A 543 -8.05 0.35 -10.18
C MET A 543 -8.42 0.28 -8.70
N ASP A 544 -8.46 1.42 -8.03
CA ASP A 544 -8.85 1.51 -6.63
C ASP A 544 -10.37 1.32 -6.45
N ILE A 545 -10.75 0.25 -5.74
CA ILE A 545 -12.14 -0.13 -5.45
C ILE A 545 -12.47 -0.06 -3.95
N GLU A 546 -11.54 0.41 -3.11
CA GLU A 546 -11.76 0.45 -1.66
C GLU A 546 -12.73 1.56 -1.25
N THR A 547 -12.71 2.67 -1.99
CA THR A 547 -13.58 3.83 -1.71
C THR A 547 -14.69 3.95 -2.75
N PRO A 548 -15.92 4.36 -2.35
CA PRO A 548 -17.04 4.50 -3.28
C PRO A 548 -16.78 5.57 -4.35
N LEU A 549 -15.98 6.58 -4.01
CA LEU A 549 -15.61 7.68 -4.90
C LEU A 549 -14.61 7.21 -5.98
N ALA A 550 -13.62 6.39 -5.63
CA ALA A 550 -12.72 5.77 -6.60
C ALA A 550 -13.46 4.76 -7.50
N GLN A 551 -14.37 3.97 -6.94
CA GLN A 551 -15.19 3.04 -7.72
C GLN A 551 -16.08 3.78 -8.74
N ALA A 552 -16.72 4.90 -8.35
CA ALA A 552 -17.51 5.72 -9.26
C ALA A 552 -16.67 6.28 -10.42
N PHE A 553 -15.44 6.72 -10.15
CA PHE A 553 -14.53 7.21 -11.17
C PHE A 553 -14.21 6.14 -12.24
N ILE A 554 -13.91 4.91 -11.82
CA ILE A 554 -13.64 3.78 -12.73
C ILE A 554 -14.87 3.50 -13.61
N ILE A 555 -16.06 3.50 -13.01
CA ILE A 555 -17.31 3.29 -13.75
C ILE A 555 -17.55 4.40 -14.77
N ILE A 556 -17.26 5.66 -14.44
CA ILE A 556 -17.41 6.79 -15.37
C ILE A 556 -16.48 6.64 -16.59
N ILE A 557 -15.21 6.28 -16.37
CA ILE A 557 -14.25 6.01 -17.46
C ILE A 557 -14.75 4.87 -18.35
N LEU A 558 -15.21 3.79 -17.73
CA LEU A 558 -15.75 2.64 -18.45
C LEU A 558 -16.98 3.04 -19.29
N LEU A 559 -17.93 3.77 -18.72
CA LEU A 559 -19.14 4.23 -19.41
C LEU A 559 -18.80 5.18 -20.57
N PHE A 560 -17.80 6.04 -20.40
CA PHE A 560 -17.31 6.92 -21.46
C PHE A 560 -16.77 6.10 -22.65
N ASN A 561 -15.94 5.09 -22.38
CA ASN A 561 -15.40 4.18 -23.39
C ASN A 561 -16.49 3.37 -24.11
N VAL A 562 -17.45 2.81 -23.37
CA VAL A 562 -18.61 2.10 -23.94
C VAL A 562 -19.48 3.05 -24.76
N GLY A 563 -19.70 4.28 -24.30
CA GLY A 563 -20.46 5.30 -25.02
C GLY A 563 -19.79 5.69 -26.33
N ALA A 564 -18.48 5.92 -26.33
CA ALA A 564 -17.70 6.19 -27.54
C ALA A 564 -17.83 5.05 -28.56
N PHE A 565 -17.76 3.80 -28.10
CA PHE A 565 -17.96 2.62 -28.93
C PHE A 565 -19.34 2.59 -29.59
N VAL A 566 -20.41 2.84 -28.82
CA VAL A 566 -21.79 2.88 -29.36
C VAL A 566 -21.92 3.95 -30.43
N VAL A 567 -21.36 5.15 -30.21
CA VAL A 567 -21.37 6.24 -31.19
C VAL A 567 -20.67 5.81 -32.49
N VAL A 568 -19.49 5.19 -32.39
CA VAL A 568 -18.77 4.66 -33.56
C VAL A 568 -19.65 3.66 -34.31
N CYS A 569 -20.21 2.65 -33.64
CA CYS A 569 -21.08 1.66 -34.27
C CYS A 569 -22.28 2.29 -35.01
N VAL A 570 -22.99 3.22 -34.37
CA VAL A 570 -24.13 3.91 -34.98
C VAL A 570 -23.70 4.70 -36.21
N CYS A 571 -22.63 5.49 -36.12
CA CYS A 571 -22.11 6.26 -37.25
C CYS A 571 -21.79 5.38 -38.45
N TYR A 572 -21.24 4.19 -38.23
CA TYR A 572 -20.92 3.27 -39.31
C TYR A 572 -22.11 2.56 -39.92
N VAL A 573 -23.12 2.19 -39.13
CA VAL A 573 -24.40 1.70 -39.67
C VAL A 573 -24.99 2.78 -40.58
N LEU A 574 -24.99 4.04 -40.15
CA LEU A 574 -25.47 5.16 -40.96
C LEU A 574 -24.63 5.39 -42.23
N ILE A 575 -23.30 5.26 -42.17
CA ILE A 575 -22.43 5.29 -43.36
C ILE A 575 -22.80 4.14 -44.31
N TYR A 576 -22.96 2.92 -43.80
CA TYR A 576 -23.29 1.75 -44.62
C TYR A 576 -24.63 1.92 -45.33
N LEU A 577 -25.66 2.37 -44.61
CA LEU A 577 -26.97 2.69 -45.16
C LEU A 577 -26.87 3.80 -46.21
N ALA A 578 -26.09 4.86 -45.95
CA ALA A 578 -25.91 5.95 -46.89
C ALA A 578 -25.18 5.53 -48.19
N VAL A 579 -24.25 4.57 -48.11
CA VAL A 579 -23.51 4.04 -49.27
C VAL A 579 -24.36 3.06 -50.10
N ASN A 580 -25.22 2.27 -49.46
CA ASN A 580 -26.09 1.29 -50.14
C ASN A 580 -27.41 1.86 -50.66
N ASN A 581 -27.72 3.14 -50.43
CA ASN A 581 -29.00 3.73 -50.84
C ASN A 581 -29.06 3.95 -52.38
N PRO A 582 -30.01 3.32 -53.11
CA PRO A 582 -30.07 3.34 -54.57
C PRO A 582 -30.58 4.66 -55.20
N GLU A 583 -31.15 5.59 -54.41
CA GLU A 583 -31.71 6.85 -54.93
C GLU A 583 -30.66 7.89 -55.41
N PHE A 584 -29.36 7.64 -55.22
CA PHE A 584 -28.29 8.56 -55.62
C PHE A 584 -27.24 7.86 -56.53
N PRO A 585 -27.44 7.81 -57.87
CA PRO A 585 -26.68 6.96 -58.80
C PRO A 585 -25.23 7.40 -59.07
N GLY A 586 -24.71 8.41 -58.37
CA GLY A 586 -23.38 8.99 -58.57
C GLY A 586 -22.28 8.52 -57.59
N ARG A 587 -22.61 7.72 -56.57
CA ARG A 587 -21.64 7.25 -55.55
C ARG A 587 -20.79 6.10 -56.11
N SER A 588 -19.58 6.46 -56.57
CA SER A 588 -18.65 5.58 -57.26
C SER A 588 -18.13 4.41 -56.41
N THR A 589 -17.64 3.34 -57.07
CA THR A 589 -16.89 2.21 -56.46
C THR A 589 -15.71 2.62 -55.57
N ALA A 590 -15.29 3.90 -55.59
CA ALA A 590 -14.31 4.47 -54.69
C ALA A 590 -14.84 4.65 -53.27
N ASP A 591 -16.12 5.01 -53.09
CA ASP A 591 -16.75 5.26 -51.79
C ASP A 591 -16.96 3.95 -51.01
N THR A 592 -17.37 2.88 -51.70
CA THR A 592 -17.41 1.51 -51.14
C THR A 592 -16.02 0.99 -50.75
N LYS A 593 -14.98 1.32 -51.54
CA LYS A 593 -13.58 0.98 -51.20
C LYS A 593 -13.07 1.80 -50.01
N ILE A 594 -13.57 3.01 -49.80
CA ILE A 594 -13.24 3.85 -48.63
C ILE A 594 -13.97 3.33 -47.39
N ALA A 595 -15.27 3.02 -47.49
CA ALA A 595 -16.06 2.44 -46.39
C ALA A 595 -15.48 1.11 -45.89
N LYS A 596 -15.08 0.20 -46.79
CA LYS A 596 -14.42 -1.07 -46.42
C LYS A 596 -13.09 -0.87 -45.68
N ARG A 597 -12.33 0.18 -46.02
CA ARG A 597 -11.07 0.53 -45.33
C ARG A 597 -11.32 1.11 -43.94
N MET A 598 -12.38 1.89 -43.80
CA MET A 598 -12.80 2.45 -42.52
C MET A 598 -13.41 1.40 -41.59
N ALA A 599 -14.05 0.36 -42.12
CA ALA A 599 -14.56 -0.77 -41.34
C ALA A 599 -13.45 -1.62 -40.71
N VAL A 600 -12.30 -1.78 -41.38
CA VAL A 600 -11.13 -2.47 -40.82
C VAL A 600 -10.60 -1.74 -39.58
N LEU A 601 -10.61 -0.40 -39.60
CA LEU A 601 -10.16 0.43 -38.47
C LEU A 601 -11.05 0.25 -37.23
N ILE A 602 -12.37 0.10 -37.41
CA ILE A 602 -13.31 -0.23 -36.30
C ILE A 602 -13.07 -1.62 -35.77
N PHE A 603 -12.90 -2.60 -36.66
CA PHE A 603 -12.80 -3.99 -36.25
C PHE A 603 -11.52 -4.22 -35.44
N THR A 604 -10.42 -3.54 -35.81
CA THR A 604 -9.19 -3.54 -35.02
C THR A 604 -9.38 -2.87 -33.66
N ASP A 605 -10.12 -1.76 -33.59
CA ASP A 605 -10.42 -1.07 -32.33
C ASP A 605 -11.34 -1.91 -31.41
N PHE A 606 -12.41 -2.51 -31.97
CA PHE A 606 -13.32 -3.43 -31.27
C PHE A 606 -12.59 -4.64 -30.69
N LEU A 607 -11.73 -5.29 -31.48
CA LEU A 607 -10.99 -6.46 -31.00
C LEU A 607 -10.00 -6.10 -29.88
N CYS A 608 -9.51 -4.86 -29.84
CA CYS A 608 -8.61 -4.41 -28.77
C CYS A 608 -9.37 -3.95 -27.51
N MET A 609 -10.53 -3.29 -27.67
CA MET A 609 -11.28 -2.70 -26.55
C MET A 609 -12.32 -3.63 -25.92
N ALA A 610 -12.88 -4.58 -26.67
CA ALA A 610 -13.93 -5.46 -26.17
C ALA A 610 -13.48 -6.37 -25.02
N PRO A 611 -12.30 -7.03 -25.06
CA PRO A 611 -11.83 -7.83 -23.92
C PRO A 611 -11.63 -6.96 -22.68
N ILE A 612 -11.02 -5.79 -22.83
CA ILE A 612 -10.72 -4.87 -21.72
C ILE A 612 -12.01 -4.40 -21.03
N SER A 613 -12.99 -3.99 -21.83
CA SER A 613 -14.29 -3.52 -21.33
C SER A 613 -15.06 -4.63 -20.62
N PHE A 614 -15.08 -5.85 -21.17
CA PHE A 614 -15.76 -7.01 -20.57
C PHE A 614 -15.20 -7.37 -19.19
N PHE A 615 -13.88 -7.43 -19.05
CA PHE A 615 -13.25 -7.75 -17.77
C PHE A 615 -13.31 -6.59 -16.78
N ALA A 616 -13.22 -5.34 -17.24
CA ALA A 616 -13.41 -4.17 -16.39
C ALA A 616 -14.83 -4.10 -15.81
N ILE A 617 -15.86 -4.42 -16.61
CA ILE A 617 -17.24 -4.56 -16.14
C ILE A 617 -17.37 -5.67 -15.09
N SER A 618 -16.81 -6.85 -15.37
CA SER A 618 -16.87 -8.00 -14.46
C SER A 618 -16.22 -7.69 -13.11
N ALA A 619 -15.08 -6.98 -13.13
CA ALA A 619 -14.41 -6.50 -11.92
C ALA A 619 -15.25 -5.45 -11.17
N ALA A 620 -15.89 -4.51 -11.88
CA ALA A 620 -16.75 -3.49 -11.27
C ALA A 620 -17.97 -4.08 -10.54
N PHE A 621 -18.51 -5.20 -11.03
CA PHE A 621 -19.59 -5.95 -10.37
C PHE A 621 -19.10 -6.88 -9.25
N LYS A 622 -17.82 -6.83 -8.86
CA LYS A 622 -17.20 -7.70 -7.85
C LYS A 622 -17.24 -9.20 -8.19
N VAL A 623 -17.34 -9.56 -9.48
CA VAL A 623 -17.27 -10.94 -9.97
C VAL A 623 -16.09 -11.06 -10.96
N PRO A 624 -14.84 -11.05 -10.47
CA PRO A 624 -13.68 -11.15 -11.36
C PRO A 624 -13.62 -12.55 -12.01
N LEU A 625 -13.95 -12.62 -13.30
CA LEU A 625 -13.92 -13.86 -14.10
C LEU A 625 -12.50 -14.31 -14.49
N ILE A 626 -11.50 -13.44 -14.30
CA ILE A 626 -10.09 -13.69 -14.58
C ILE A 626 -9.27 -13.27 -13.35
N THR A 627 -8.27 -14.08 -12.99
CA THR A 627 -7.28 -13.70 -11.98
C THR A 627 -6.47 -12.51 -12.48
N VAL A 628 -6.09 -11.60 -11.59
CA VAL A 628 -5.35 -10.39 -11.99
C VAL A 628 -4.06 -10.71 -12.75
N THR A 629 -3.36 -11.78 -12.38
CA THR A 629 -2.19 -12.30 -13.11
C THR A 629 -2.50 -12.55 -14.59
N ASN A 630 -3.65 -13.14 -14.90
CA ASN A 630 -4.07 -13.41 -16.28
C ASN A 630 -4.62 -12.14 -16.97
N SER A 631 -5.19 -11.18 -16.22
CA SER A 631 -5.59 -9.89 -16.82
C SER A 631 -4.41 -9.04 -17.29
N LYS A 632 -3.18 -9.30 -16.80
CA LYS A 632 -1.95 -8.68 -17.32
C LYS A 632 -1.82 -8.91 -18.83
N ILE A 633 -2.25 -10.06 -19.36
CA ILE A 633 -2.21 -10.36 -20.79
C ILE A 633 -3.06 -9.35 -21.59
N LEU A 634 -4.22 -8.97 -21.06
CA LEU A 634 -5.12 -8.02 -21.71
C LEU A 634 -4.54 -6.61 -21.75
N LEU A 635 -3.95 -6.17 -20.64
CA LEU A 635 -3.34 -4.85 -20.49
C LEU A 635 -1.99 -4.72 -21.22
N VAL A 636 -1.24 -5.81 -21.32
CA VAL A 636 0.09 -5.81 -21.94
C VAL A 636 0.02 -6.06 -23.44
N LEU A 637 -0.93 -6.87 -23.90
CA LEU A 637 -1.04 -7.27 -25.29
C LEU A 637 -2.14 -6.50 -26.01
N PHE A 638 -3.39 -6.56 -25.55
CA PHE A 638 -4.53 -5.98 -26.29
C PHE A 638 -4.61 -4.45 -26.18
N PHE A 639 -4.34 -3.88 -25.00
CA PHE A 639 -4.39 -2.43 -24.80
C PHE A 639 -3.40 -1.66 -25.72
N PRO A 640 -2.14 -2.11 -25.91
CA PRO A 640 -1.19 -1.41 -26.77
C PRO A 640 -1.33 -1.71 -28.28
N ILE A 641 -1.95 -2.83 -28.65
CA ILE A 641 -2.07 -3.23 -30.06
C ILE A 641 -2.83 -2.18 -30.87
N ASN A 642 -3.84 -1.53 -30.26
CA ASN A 642 -4.59 -0.48 -30.93
C ASN A 642 -3.68 0.68 -31.38
N SER A 643 -2.90 1.23 -30.44
CA SER A 643 -1.94 2.32 -30.70
C SER A 643 -0.81 1.91 -31.65
N CYS A 644 -0.41 0.64 -31.65
CA CYS A 644 0.56 0.10 -32.60
C CYS A 644 -0.01 -0.04 -34.02
N ALA A 645 -1.27 -0.47 -34.16
CA ALA A 645 -1.88 -0.75 -35.46
C ALA A 645 -2.22 0.53 -36.25
N ASN A 646 -2.60 1.60 -35.55
CA ASN A 646 -3.07 2.86 -36.14
C ASN A 646 -2.16 3.42 -37.26
N PRO A 647 -0.83 3.60 -37.07
CA PRO A 647 0.09 4.03 -38.13
C PRO A 647 0.09 3.15 -39.37
N PHE A 648 0.02 1.81 -39.21
CA PHE A 648 0.03 0.87 -40.32
C PHE A 648 -1.27 0.92 -41.12
N VAL A 649 -2.40 1.06 -40.43
CA VAL A 649 -3.71 1.27 -41.07
C VAL A 649 -3.67 2.52 -41.95
N TYR A 650 -3.12 3.64 -41.46
CA TYR A 650 -2.95 4.86 -42.27
C TYR A 650 -2.00 4.68 -43.45
N ALA A 651 -0.85 4.02 -43.23
CA ALA A 651 0.14 3.75 -44.26
C ALA A 651 -0.38 2.82 -45.37
N ILE A 652 -1.17 1.81 -45.05
CA ILE A 652 -1.70 0.85 -46.03
C ILE A 652 -2.86 1.49 -46.81
N PHE A 653 -3.76 2.21 -46.13
CA PHE A 653 -5.03 2.65 -46.71
C PHE A 653 -5.03 4.07 -47.30
N THR A 654 -4.08 4.94 -46.93
CA THR A 654 -4.05 6.33 -47.39
C THR A 654 -2.98 6.56 -48.46
N LYS A 655 -3.39 6.64 -49.74
CA LYS A 655 -2.46 6.87 -50.87
C LYS A 655 -1.69 8.20 -50.77
N ALA A 656 -2.33 9.26 -50.25
CA ALA A 656 -1.70 10.56 -50.05
C ALA A 656 -0.59 10.50 -48.99
N PHE A 657 -0.85 9.80 -47.88
CA PHE A 657 0.13 9.58 -46.82
C PHE A 657 1.32 8.74 -47.32
N ARG A 658 1.06 7.67 -48.07
CA ARG A 658 2.15 6.89 -48.71
C ARG A 658 3.06 7.76 -49.56
N LYS A 659 2.47 8.63 -50.39
CA LYS A 659 3.24 9.53 -51.25
C LYS A 659 4.17 10.44 -50.43
N ASP A 660 3.63 11.06 -49.39
CA ASP A 660 4.38 11.96 -48.51
C ASP A 660 5.47 11.20 -47.71
N ALA A 661 5.15 9.99 -47.22
CA ALA A 661 6.12 9.11 -46.54
C ALA A 661 7.26 8.65 -47.46
N TYR A 662 6.97 8.25 -48.71
CA TYR A 662 7.99 7.91 -49.70
C TYR A 662 8.87 9.12 -50.08
N GLN A 663 8.31 10.33 -50.09
CA GLN A 663 9.09 11.55 -50.31
C GLN A 663 10.03 11.85 -49.13
N LEU A 664 9.58 11.66 -47.89
CA LEU A 664 10.42 11.79 -46.69
C LEU A 664 11.54 10.73 -46.66
N MET A 665 11.21 9.46 -46.93
CA MET A 665 12.22 8.39 -47.02
C MET A 665 13.27 8.67 -48.09
N SER A 666 12.86 9.24 -49.23
CA SER A 666 13.79 9.68 -50.28
C SER A 666 14.67 10.86 -49.87
N ALA A 667 14.21 11.73 -48.97
CA ALA A 667 15.02 12.82 -48.42
C ALA A 667 16.04 12.31 -47.38
N MET A 668 15.72 11.24 -46.66
CA MET A 668 16.61 10.54 -45.72
C MET A 668 17.56 9.51 -46.38
N GLY A 669 17.54 9.40 -47.72
CA GLY A 669 18.49 8.57 -48.48
C GLY A 669 18.03 7.16 -48.85
N CYS A 670 16.88 6.66 -48.37
CA CYS A 670 16.34 5.33 -48.69
C CYS A 670 15.19 5.37 -49.72
N CYS A 671 14.99 4.31 -50.50
CA CYS A 671 13.87 4.17 -51.45
C CYS A 671 13.75 5.22 -52.58
N LYS A 672 14.87 5.76 -53.10
CA LYS A 672 14.91 6.75 -54.20
C LYS A 672 14.11 6.34 -55.46
N SER A 673 14.10 5.04 -55.79
CA SER A 673 13.40 4.48 -56.97
C SER A 673 11.87 4.54 -56.87
N LYS A 674 11.27 4.33 -55.68
CA LYS A 674 9.80 4.44 -55.53
C LYS A 674 9.33 5.89 -55.48
N ALA A 675 10.13 6.80 -54.93
CA ALA A 675 9.84 8.22 -54.90
C ALA A 675 9.89 8.88 -56.29
N SER A 676 10.80 8.43 -57.17
CA SER A 676 10.86 8.90 -58.57
C SER A 676 9.64 8.47 -59.39
N VAL A 677 9.11 7.26 -59.18
CA VAL A 677 7.86 6.78 -59.83
C VAL A 677 6.65 7.63 -59.43
N TYR A 678 6.54 8.03 -58.16
CA TYR A 678 5.46 8.92 -57.71
C TYR A 678 5.63 10.37 -58.21
N ARG A 679 6.86 10.88 -58.35
CA ARG A 679 7.14 12.16 -59.01
C ARG A 679 6.76 12.12 -60.49
N MET A 680 7.09 11.02 -61.19
CA MET A 680 6.79 10.85 -62.62
C MET A 680 5.28 10.74 -62.90
N LYS A 681 4.51 10.05 -62.04
CA LYS A 681 3.04 10.01 -62.12
C LYS A 681 2.38 11.37 -61.85
N ALA A 682 2.90 12.14 -60.87
CA ALA A 682 2.39 13.48 -60.61
C ALA A 682 2.63 14.43 -61.81
N TYR A 683 3.83 14.40 -62.38
CA TYR A 683 4.19 15.18 -63.56
C TYR A 683 3.38 14.78 -64.81
N SER A 684 3.14 13.48 -65.02
CA SER A 684 2.29 12.98 -66.12
C SER A 684 0.83 13.41 -65.98
N SER A 685 0.26 13.36 -64.76
CA SER A 685 -1.10 13.80 -64.49
C SER A 685 -1.26 15.32 -64.67
N GLU A 686 -0.27 16.10 -64.25
CA GLU A 686 -0.25 17.56 -64.39
C GLU A 686 -0.09 17.99 -65.86
N LYS A 687 0.73 17.26 -66.63
CA LYS A 687 0.86 17.42 -68.09
C LYS A 687 -0.43 17.05 -68.84
N ALA A 688 -1.13 16.00 -68.42
CA ALA A 688 -2.42 15.60 -69.00
C ALA A 688 -3.52 16.64 -68.75
N ILE A 689 -3.60 17.19 -67.54
CA ILE A 689 -4.54 18.28 -67.20
C ILE A 689 -4.21 19.55 -68.00
N ARG A 690 -2.94 19.91 -68.11
CA ARG A 690 -2.49 21.09 -68.87
C ARG A 690 -2.74 20.94 -70.38
N ASN A 691 -2.66 19.72 -70.91
CA ASN A 691 -3.02 19.41 -72.29
C ASN A 691 -4.53 19.46 -72.52
N ASN A 692 -5.36 18.96 -71.59
CA ASN A 692 -6.82 19.07 -71.66
C ASN A 692 -7.32 20.52 -71.53
N LEU A 693 -6.68 21.35 -70.70
CA LEU A 693 -6.98 22.79 -70.66
C LEU A 693 -6.60 23.47 -71.99
N ARG A 694 -5.47 23.10 -72.61
CA ARG A 694 -5.07 23.63 -73.92
C ARG A 694 -5.99 23.19 -75.06
N SER A 695 -6.53 21.96 -75.03
CA SER A 695 -7.49 21.51 -76.03
C SER A 695 -8.85 22.20 -75.87
N ASN A 696 -9.32 22.39 -74.63
CA ASN A 696 -10.56 23.13 -74.38
C ASN A 696 -10.45 24.59 -74.80
N ILE A 697 -9.33 25.27 -74.52
CA ILE A 697 -9.10 26.66 -74.96
C ILE A 697 -9.03 26.77 -76.49
N LYS A 698 -8.44 25.79 -77.19
CA LYS A 698 -8.42 25.78 -78.66
C LYS A 698 -9.81 25.62 -79.27
N ASN A 699 -10.69 24.82 -78.64
CA ASN A 699 -12.05 24.62 -79.12
C ASN A 699 -12.95 25.84 -78.86
N THR A 700 -12.64 26.70 -77.87
CA THR A 700 -13.42 27.94 -77.61
C THR A 700 -13.00 29.12 -78.50
N THR A 701 -11.88 29.03 -79.20
CA THR A 701 -11.39 30.07 -80.13
C THR A 701 -11.71 29.79 -81.61
N GLN A 702 -12.49 28.76 -81.90
CA GLN A 702 -12.91 28.36 -83.25
C GLN A 702 -14.43 28.38 -83.47
N GLU A 703 -15.20 28.89 -82.51
CA GLU A 703 -16.62 29.27 -82.68
C GLU A 703 -16.78 30.77 -82.85
#